data_AF-A0AAE0MYA6-F1
#
_entry.id   AF-A0AAE0MYA6-F1
#
_cell.length_a   1.000
_cell.length_b   1.000
_cell.length_c   1.000
_cell.angle_alpha   90.00
_cell.angle_beta   90.00
_cell.angle_gamma   90.00
#
_symmetry.space_group_name_H-M   'P 1'
#
loop_
_entity.id
_entity.type
_entity.pdbx_description
1 polymer ?
#
loop_
_entity_poly.entity_id
_entity_poly.type
_entity_poly.pdbx_seq_one_letter_code
_entity_poly.pdbx_strand_id
1 'polypeptide(L)'
;MAYLHVTRPGATDLPPLVDQGPAGGELDDDALVLSPDQAQQIDQFRQKFRVCENDAEKYQLCTEARDKVLEQHTGLQFLSAGYEHVMFVECAEYKTWKERRHKVRSRSAEPNKDEAAQWDEFVDVVKNASEIKSRCLNPLKAVAKFWGRDFVQHYQLASRGPKYCEVAAAAARVVRDRDEAVTKLNRLRLRRFRAPGRRHLRHDINSIDQIDFVNLKAWPDKNPFDKDKDATISLPCEKLDAGDLPDGFGFDKFGGMVHKEYAVALPETNRTNTAEPPVLPETDGAGTAEPSALPGADIADTGPATAEPSALPGADIADTGPATAEPQQPISKRPRLDEPHPFPDTHMPRPMHDRVADDTYRKQVLDELQENPGQAMPLRGSHGEENRKLIRRLLENIKPPNTDGSQANEAWFCTGDEAQSRVDSSLDNTPIITEGQQQFRWKKGDRPIVQLFRRMGGFDRSVSVQIPSLTADSFQVRKLSEVQKRFLDKKDTDDPWNILDLQSPLPASILPSFLTGENCQLLLQIRDTVLMGNSAERVVAPREQWNEWKNILEWVLLSEAGHNTAPHTDSHGLSTWITAQEECVGFGWMSHPTQQEEEKWMADPQHYTGGRWRYVILKPGQTVFFISGTIHFVFRLRSKHTVPQTLSLGGHILQWSGIERWLQVVIAQMKIPAITNEDMESSAPKYVSMVADLVRTKVKNGRVEELGGKAAVMRFFASMKVSLPAILGDTRLTIPGI
;
A
#
# COMPACT_ATOMS: atom_id res chain seq x y z
N MET A 1 8.79 -55.39 30.29
CA MET A 1 9.58 -56.51 29.73
C MET A 1 9.48 -56.37 28.21
N ALA A 2 10.56 -56.02 27.49
CA ALA A 2 11.64 -56.92 27.04
C ALA A 2 11.17 -57.87 25.92
N TYR A 3 11.81 -58.07 24.74
CA TYR A 3 13.13 -57.72 24.14
C TYR A 3 12.93 -57.64 22.58
N LEU A 4 13.57 -56.75 21.80
CA LEU A 4 14.91 -56.77 21.15
C LEU A 4 15.14 -57.68 19.90
N HIS A 5 15.63 -57.05 18.82
CA HIS A 5 16.49 -57.48 17.68
C HIS A 5 16.23 -58.80 16.89
N VAL A 6 16.10 -58.81 15.55
CA VAL A 6 17.03 -58.46 14.42
C VAL A 6 18.11 -59.52 14.13
N THR A 7 18.08 -60.11 12.91
CA THR A 7 19.23 -60.25 11.97
C THR A 7 18.83 -60.72 10.55
N ARG A 8 19.60 -60.23 9.55
CA ARG A 8 19.70 -60.62 8.11
C ARG A 8 20.82 -61.71 7.96
N PRO A 9 21.32 -62.20 6.77
CA PRO A 9 21.34 -61.60 5.41
C PRO A 9 21.27 -62.54 4.15
N GLY A 10 21.24 -61.92 2.96
CA GLY A 10 21.89 -62.40 1.70
C GLY A 10 21.02 -63.13 0.65
N ALA A 11 21.33 -63.12 -0.66
CA ALA A 11 21.58 -62.04 -1.64
C ALA A 11 21.96 -62.65 -3.02
N THR A 12 21.35 -62.22 -4.15
CA THR A 12 21.90 -62.21 -5.55
C THR A 12 20.90 -61.63 -6.57
N ASP A 13 21.22 -60.43 -7.10
CA ASP A 13 21.19 -59.92 -8.50
C ASP A 13 19.98 -60.21 -9.45
N LEU A 14 19.10 -59.25 -9.84
CA LEU A 14 19.24 -58.01 -10.66
C LEU A 14 19.56 -58.24 -12.17
N PRO A 15 19.24 -57.30 -13.11
CA PRO A 15 18.12 -56.34 -13.28
C PRO A 15 17.64 -56.33 -14.79
N PRO A 16 17.23 -55.23 -15.48
CA PRO A 16 16.66 -53.91 -15.10
C PRO A 16 15.36 -53.50 -15.86
N LEU A 17 14.67 -52.42 -15.43
CA LEU A 17 14.42 -51.20 -16.24
C LEU A 17 13.50 -50.15 -15.56
N VAL A 18 13.98 -48.89 -15.58
CA VAL A 18 13.27 -47.58 -15.44
C VAL A 18 12.58 -47.24 -14.12
N ASP A 19 13.43 -46.82 -13.19
CA ASP A 19 13.31 -45.60 -12.38
C ASP A 19 12.43 -44.47 -12.98
N GLN A 20 11.45 -43.99 -12.19
CA GLN A 20 11.04 -42.58 -12.16
C GLN A 20 10.63 -42.14 -10.74
N GLY A 21 11.63 -41.80 -9.95
CA GLY A 21 11.60 -40.56 -9.17
C GLY A 21 12.97 -39.88 -9.22
N PRO A 22 13.12 -38.60 -8.86
CA PRO A 22 12.11 -37.57 -8.62
C PRO A 22 12.32 -36.32 -9.53
N ALA A 23 11.37 -35.39 -9.47
CA ALA A 23 11.69 -33.96 -9.53
C ALA A 23 11.22 -33.38 -8.17
N GLY A 24 12.07 -32.96 -7.24
CA GLY A 24 13.48 -32.61 -7.39
C GLY A 24 13.61 -31.20 -7.96
N GLY A 25 13.82 -30.17 -7.15
CA GLY A 25 13.79 -30.17 -5.69
C GLY A 25 14.07 -28.76 -5.16
N GLU A 26 13.10 -28.20 -4.45
CA GLU A 26 13.41 -27.38 -3.29
C GLU A 26 13.41 -28.37 -2.11
N LEU A 27 14.59 -28.60 -1.53
CA LEU A 27 14.62 -28.81 -0.08
C LEU A 27 13.88 -27.61 0.50
N ASP A 28 13.05 -27.82 1.53
CA ASP A 28 12.45 -26.70 2.25
C ASP A 28 13.64 -25.87 2.77
N ASP A 29 14.03 -24.79 2.08
CA ASP A 29 15.28 -24.07 2.37
C ASP A 29 15.21 -23.47 3.79
N ASP A 30 13.99 -23.15 4.22
CA ASP A 30 13.57 -22.95 5.60
C ASP A 30 14.13 -24.03 6.56
N ALA A 31 14.02 -25.32 6.25
CA ALA A 31 14.50 -26.41 7.09
C ALA A 31 16.04 -26.55 7.14
N LEU A 32 16.79 -25.86 6.27
CA LEU A 32 18.26 -25.75 6.34
C LEU A 32 18.73 -24.59 7.23
N VAL A 33 17.88 -23.56 7.45
CA VAL A 33 18.25 -22.33 8.16
C VAL A 33 17.47 -22.09 9.46
N LEU A 34 16.30 -22.72 9.61
CA LEU A 34 15.48 -22.66 10.82
C LEU A 34 15.88 -23.75 11.81
N SER A 35 15.91 -23.40 13.10
CA SER A 35 15.98 -24.40 14.17
C SER A 35 14.74 -25.31 14.16
N PRO A 36 14.81 -26.53 14.75
CA PRO A 36 13.65 -27.44 14.82
C PRO A 36 12.38 -26.78 15.40
N ASP A 37 12.53 -25.92 16.40
CA ASP A 37 11.42 -25.18 17.02
C ASP A 37 10.82 -24.10 16.10
N GLN A 38 11.62 -23.52 15.21
CA GLN A 38 11.17 -22.55 14.20
C GLN A 38 10.50 -23.26 13.02
N ALA A 39 11.09 -24.36 12.53
CA ALA A 39 10.47 -25.21 11.51
C ALA A 39 9.12 -25.75 11.98
N GLN A 40 9.03 -26.24 13.23
CA GLN A 40 7.77 -26.68 13.83
C GLN A 40 6.74 -25.54 13.92
N GLN A 41 7.15 -24.31 14.24
CA GLN A 41 6.25 -23.15 14.25
C GLN A 41 5.73 -22.79 12.84
N ILE A 42 6.59 -22.88 11.82
CA ILE A 42 6.20 -22.68 10.42
C ILE A 42 5.24 -23.77 9.96
N ASP A 43 5.47 -25.04 10.31
CA ASP A 43 4.56 -26.14 9.97
C ASP A 43 3.21 -26.04 10.69
N GLN A 44 3.20 -25.64 11.97
CA GLN A 44 1.95 -25.33 12.69
C GLN A 44 1.20 -24.16 12.04
N PHE A 45 1.91 -23.14 11.54
CA PHE A 45 1.29 -22.04 10.80
C PHE A 45 0.74 -22.49 9.44
N ARG A 46 1.51 -23.27 8.67
CA ARG A 46 1.10 -23.91 7.40
C ARG A 46 -0.15 -24.78 7.62
N GLN A 47 -0.24 -25.53 8.71
CA GLN A 47 -1.43 -26.33 9.08
C GLN A 47 -2.64 -25.44 9.39
N LYS A 48 -2.49 -24.41 10.24
CA LYS A 48 -3.56 -23.45 10.54
C LYS A 48 -4.08 -22.73 9.29
N PHE A 49 -3.18 -22.37 8.37
CA PHE A 49 -3.52 -21.70 7.12
C PHE A 49 -4.32 -22.60 6.15
N ARG A 50 -4.12 -23.92 6.20
CA ARG A 50 -4.85 -24.91 5.38
C ARG A 50 -6.28 -25.16 5.86
N VAL A 51 -6.60 -24.89 7.12
CA VAL A 51 -7.94 -25.15 7.70
C VAL A 51 -8.86 -23.91 7.73
N CYS A 52 -8.39 -22.74 7.31
CA CYS A 52 -9.22 -21.54 7.17
C CYS A 52 -10.23 -21.69 6.03
N GLU A 53 -11.49 -21.40 6.31
CA GLU A 53 -12.61 -21.56 5.36
C GLU A 53 -12.64 -20.44 4.32
N ASN A 54 -12.10 -19.26 4.67
CA ASN A 54 -12.12 -18.07 3.81
C ASN A 54 -10.82 -17.25 3.92
N ASP A 55 -10.63 -16.32 2.97
CA ASP A 55 -9.42 -15.51 2.91
C ASP A 55 -9.35 -14.42 3.99
N ALA A 56 -10.45 -14.07 4.65
CA ALA A 56 -10.44 -13.15 5.78
C ALA A 56 -9.82 -13.80 7.04
N GLU A 57 -10.12 -15.07 7.29
CA GLU A 57 -9.45 -15.88 8.34
C GLU A 57 -7.96 -16.05 8.04
N LYS A 58 -7.59 -16.35 6.79
CA LYS A 58 -6.18 -16.43 6.38
C LYS A 58 -5.44 -15.11 6.59
N TYR A 59 -6.06 -13.99 6.23
CA TYR A 59 -5.50 -12.65 6.45
C TYR A 59 -5.36 -12.32 7.94
N GLN A 60 -6.32 -12.75 8.76
CA GLN A 60 -6.26 -12.63 10.21
C GLN A 60 -5.09 -13.46 10.81
N LEU A 61 -4.91 -14.71 10.37
CA LEU A 61 -3.75 -15.53 10.75
C LEU A 61 -2.41 -14.91 10.31
N CYS A 62 -2.31 -14.38 9.09
CA CYS A 62 -1.11 -13.67 8.62
C CYS A 62 -0.80 -12.44 9.49
N THR A 63 -1.83 -11.70 9.89
CA THR A 63 -1.70 -10.54 10.79
C THR A 63 -1.18 -10.95 12.17
N GLU A 64 -1.71 -12.05 12.73
CA GLU A 64 -1.27 -12.61 14.02
C GLU A 64 0.18 -13.13 13.96
N ALA A 65 0.54 -13.86 12.90
CA ALA A 65 1.90 -14.38 12.72
C ALA A 65 2.93 -13.25 12.57
N ARG A 66 2.64 -12.23 11.75
CA ARG A 66 3.49 -11.04 11.62
C ARG A 66 3.68 -10.34 12.97
N ASP A 67 2.60 -10.07 13.68
CA ASP A 67 2.65 -9.37 14.97
C ASP A 67 3.44 -10.16 16.02
N LYS A 68 3.35 -11.50 16.01
CA LYS A 68 4.15 -12.40 16.86
C LYS A 68 5.64 -12.35 16.54
N VAL A 69 6.03 -12.38 15.26
CA VAL A 69 7.43 -12.31 14.83
C VAL A 69 8.05 -10.94 15.19
N LEU A 70 7.32 -9.85 14.98
CA LEU A 70 7.77 -8.49 15.34
C LEU A 70 7.97 -8.35 16.86
N GLU A 71 7.12 -8.96 17.67
CA GLU A 71 7.28 -9.01 19.12
C GLU A 71 8.50 -9.83 19.56
N GLN A 72 8.69 -11.03 19.00
CA GLN A 72 9.85 -11.88 19.29
C GLN A 72 11.16 -11.14 18.94
N HIS A 73 11.21 -10.49 17.78
CA HIS A 73 12.34 -9.65 17.37
C HIS A 73 12.57 -8.48 18.34
N THR A 74 11.52 -7.78 18.77
CA THR A 74 11.61 -6.69 19.76
C THR A 74 12.10 -7.19 21.12
N GLY A 75 11.66 -8.38 21.55
CA GLY A 75 12.14 -9.05 22.76
C GLY A 75 13.63 -9.41 22.68
N LEU A 76 14.07 -9.99 21.56
CA LEU A 76 15.49 -10.29 21.30
C LEU A 76 16.34 -9.02 21.27
N GLN A 77 15.85 -7.93 20.68
CA GLN A 77 16.53 -6.63 20.74
C GLN A 77 16.73 -6.16 22.18
N PHE A 78 15.70 -6.19 23.04
CA PHE A 78 15.88 -5.82 24.45
C PHE A 78 16.81 -6.76 25.21
N LEU A 79 16.84 -8.05 24.87
CA LEU A 79 17.77 -9.01 25.43
C LEU A 79 19.21 -8.68 25.03
N SER A 80 19.50 -8.38 23.76
CA SER A 80 20.82 -7.96 23.29
C SER A 80 21.27 -6.63 23.93
N ALA A 81 20.37 -5.65 24.06
CA ALA A 81 20.62 -4.40 24.80
C ALA A 81 20.63 -4.60 26.34
N GLY A 82 20.28 -5.78 26.83
CA GLY A 82 20.47 -6.23 28.21
C GLY A 82 21.87 -6.82 28.39
N TYR A 83 22.24 -7.78 27.53
CA TYR A 83 23.56 -8.40 27.50
C TYR A 83 24.66 -7.35 27.33
N GLU A 84 24.55 -6.44 26.36
CA GLU A 84 25.58 -5.41 26.19
C GLU A 84 25.69 -4.48 27.40
N HIS A 85 24.57 -4.15 28.06
CA HIS A 85 24.62 -3.33 29.26
C HIS A 85 25.41 -4.03 30.38
N VAL A 86 25.18 -5.34 30.58
CA VAL A 86 25.95 -6.18 31.52
C VAL A 86 27.43 -6.25 31.09
N MET A 87 27.71 -6.54 29.81
CA MET A 87 29.08 -6.60 29.28
C MET A 87 29.83 -5.26 29.44
N PHE A 88 29.17 -4.12 29.21
CA PHE A 88 29.79 -2.80 29.35
C PHE A 88 30.03 -2.40 30.81
N VAL A 89 29.20 -2.87 31.74
CA VAL A 89 29.34 -2.59 33.18
C VAL A 89 30.35 -3.54 33.83
N GLU A 90 30.32 -4.82 33.48
CA GLU A 90 31.01 -5.90 34.22
C GLU A 90 32.27 -6.42 33.50
N CYS A 91 32.38 -6.31 32.17
CA CYS A 91 33.58 -6.72 31.44
C CYS A 91 34.47 -5.51 31.09
N ALA A 92 35.55 -5.33 31.86
CA ALA A 92 36.51 -4.25 31.66
C ALA A 92 37.20 -4.27 30.29
N GLU A 93 37.41 -5.45 29.72
CA GLU A 93 38.02 -5.62 28.39
C GLU A 93 37.07 -5.15 27.28
N TYR A 94 35.82 -5.66 27.26
CA TYR A 94 34.78 -5.21 26.33
C TYR A 94 34.53 -3.71 26.41
N LYS A 95 34.44 -3.16 27.63
CA LYS A 95 34.33 -1.72 27.86
C LYS A 95 35.50 -0.95 27.26
N THR A 96 36.73 -1.41 27.50
CA THR A 96 37.95 -0.78 26.98
C THR A 96 38.00 -0.82 25.45
N TRP A 97 37.66 -1.95 24.83
CA TRP A 97 37.55 -2.10 23.38
C TRP A 97 36.51 -1.12 22.80
N LYS A 98 35.30 -1.08 23.37
CA LYS A 98 34.22 -0.18 22.91
C LYS A 98 34.59 1.30 23.05
N GLU A 99 35.26 1.69 24.14
CA GLU A 99 35.77 3.05 24.33
C GLU A 99 36.92 3.41 23.38
N ARG A 100 37.72 2.43 22.94
CA ARG A 100 38.78 2.61 21.93
C ARG A 100 38.21 2.74 20.51
N ARG A 101 37.14 2.00 20.16
CA ARG A 101 36.46 2.11 18.85
C ARG A 101 36.06 3.55 18.50
N HIS A 102 35.66 4.35 19.49
CA HIS A 102 35.33 5.77 19.29
C HIS A 102 36.54 6.69 19.07
N LYS A 103 37.76 6.26 19.41
CA LYS A 103 39.00 7.04 19.31
C LYS A 103 39.88 6.65 18.12
N VAL A 104 39.85 5.38 17.70
CA VAL A 104 40.71 4.84 16.63
C VAL A 104 39.98 4.78 15.29
N ARG A 105 39.70 5.95 14.70
CA ARG A 105 39.43 6.07 13.25
C ARG A 105 40.69 6.43 12.45
N SER A 106 41.84 6.49 13.10
CA SER A 106 43.15 6.78 12.51
C SER A 106 44.18 5.76 13.01
N ARG A 107 44.82 5.08 12.04
CA ARG A 107 45.95 4.13 12.16
C ARG A 107 45.67 2.71 12.68
N SER A 108 45.45 1.85 11.68
CA SER A 108 46.17 0.57 11.42
C SER A 108 46.27 -0.55 12.48
N ALA A 109 45.83 -1.73 12.04
CA ALA A 109 46.33 -3.07 12.39
C ALA A 109 46.02 -3.59 13.81
N GLU A 110 44.81 -4.12 13.98
CA GLU A 110 44.54 -5.20 14.94
C GLU A 110 44.42 -6.55 14.19
N PRO A 111 44.82 -7.67 14.82
CA PRO A 111 44.70 -9.00 14.24
C PRO A 111 43.22 -9.44 14.21
N ASN A 112 42.88 -10.32 13.24
CA ASN A 112 41.55 -10.90 13.06
C ASN A 112 40.44 -9.90 12.68
N LYS A 113 40.48 -9.43 11.41
CA LYS A 113 39.47 -8.52 10.85
C LYS A 113 38.03 -9.01 10.98
N ASP A 114 37.83 -10.33 10.88
CA ASP A 114 36.49 -10.93 10.83
C ASP A 114 35.83 -10.91 12.22
N GLU A 115 36.62 -11.11 13.28
CA GLU A 115 36.17 -10.97 14.67
C GLU A 115 35.86 -9.52 15.02
N ALA A 116 36.71 -8.57 14.59
CA ALA A 116 36.42 -7.14 14.73
C ALA A 116 35.14 -6.74 13.99
N ALA A 117 34.87 -7.31 12.81
CA ALA A 117 33.64 -7.07 12.05
C ALA A 117 32.39 -7.64 12.75
N GLN A 118 32.48 -8.84 13.34
CA GLN A 118 31.39 -9.45 14.12
C GLN A 118 31.06 -8.62 15.38
N TRP A 119 32.09 -8.13 16.08
CA TRP A 119 31.90 -7.19 17.19
C TRP A 119 31.31 -5.85 16.74
N ASP A 120 31.67 -5.38 15.54
CA ASP A 120 31.13 -4.16 14.97
C ASP A 120 29.64 -4.28 14.64
N GLU A 121 29.24 -5.39 14.00
CA GLU A 121 27.85 -5.75 13.72
C GLU A 121 27.02 -5.88 15.00
N PHE A 122 27.51 -6.62 16.01
CA PHE A 122 26.83 -6.77 17.30
C PHE A 122 26.55 -5.42 17.97
N VAL A 123 27.54 -4.52 18.01
CA VAL A 123 27.36 -3.18 18.59
C VAL A 123 26.36 -2.33 17.80
N ASP A 124 26.31 -2.46 16.49
CA ASP A 124 25.37 -1.70 15.64
C ASP A 124 23.92 -2.24 15.83
N VAL A 125 23.73 -3.56 15.92
CA VAL A 125 22.45 -4.20 16.30
C VAL A 125 22.01 -3.73 17.70
N VAL A 126 22.92 -3.75 18.68
CA VAL A 126 22.63 -3.30 20.04
C VAL A 126 22.33 -1.81 20.12
N LYS A 127 22.99 -0.97 19.31
CA LYS A 127 22.73 0.48 19.28
C LYS A 127 21.28 0.76 18.86
N ASN A 128 20.81 0.09 17.81
CA ASN A 128 19.41 0.17 17.37
C ASN A 128 18.45 -0.34 18.47
N ALA A 129 18.76 -1.47 19.09
CA ALA A 129 17.98 -2.01 20.21
C ALA A 129 17.93 -1.09 21.44
N SER A 130 19.03 -0.39 21.73
CA SER A 130 19.14 0.57 22.84
C SER A 130 18.32 1.83 22.59
N GLU A 131 18.22 2.28 21.33
CA GLU A 131 17.31 3.35 20.94
C GLU A 131 15.84 2.94 21.16
N ILE A 132 15.44 1.76 20.68
CA ILE A 132 14.09 1.21 20.88
C ILE A 132 13.77 1.06 22.38
N LYS A 133 14.72 0.58 23.18
CA LYS A 133 14.64 0.48 24.64
C LYS A 133 14.43 1.85 25.28
N SER A 134 15.14 2.88 24.84
CA SER A 134 14.98 4.25 25.34
C SER A 134 13.58 4.83 25.03
N ARG A 135 13.05 4.55 23.83
CA ARG A 135 11.73 5.00 23.39
C ARG A 135 10.59 4.31 24.16
N CYS A 136 10.73 3.03 24.50
CA CYS A 136 9.76 2.33 25.34
C CYS A 136 9.84 2.78 26.82
N LEU A 137 11.05 3.06 27.34
CA LEU A 137 11.27 3.27 28.77
C LEU A 137 10.49 4.45 29.37
N ASN A 138 10.42 5.59 28.67
CA ASN A 138 9.74 6.78 29.20
C ASN A 138 8.21 6.64 29.24
N PRO A 139 7.53 6.15 28.19
CA PRO A 139 6.13 5.74 28.27
C PRO A 139 5.88 4.69 29.36
N LEU A 140 6.68 3.63 29.45
CA LEU A 140 6.48 2.58 30.45
C LEU A 140 6.69 3.05 31.89
N LYS A 141 7.59 4.02 32.14
CA LYS A 141 7.67 4.72 33.43
C LYS A 141 6.37 5.47 33.77
N ALA A 142 5.68 6.04 32.78
CA ALA A 142 4.39 6.69 32.99
C ALA A 142 3.28 5.66 33.25
N VAL A 143 3.24 4.53 32.54
CA VAL A 143 2.31 3.43 32.84
C VAL A 143 2.55 2.91 34.27
N ALA A 144 3.80 2.59 34.62
CA ALA A 144 4.17 2.09 35.93
C ALA A 144 3.88 3.06 37.08
N LYS A 145 3.79 4.37 36.82
CA LYS A 145 3.40 5.40 37.80
C LYS A 145 1.91 5.30 38.18
N PHE A 146 1.05 4.90 37.25
CA PHE A 146 -0.41 4.85 37.47
C PHE A 146 -0.92 3.43 37.74
N TRP A 147 -0.43 2.43 36.99
CA TRP A 147 -0.90 1.04 37.08
C TRP A 147 0.11 0.07 37.72
N GLY A 148 1.28 0.56 38.15
CA GLY A 148 2.30 -0.26 38.82
C GLY A 148 3.29 -0.96 37.87
N ARG A 149 4.48 -1.29 38.40
CA ARG A 149 5.54 -1.99 37.65
C ARG A 149 5.18 -3.45 37.38
N ASP A 150 4.49 -4.06 38.33
CA ASP A 150 3.92 -5.39 38.29
C ASP A 150 2.95 -5.58 37.11
N PHE A 151 2.11 -4.57 36.83
CA PHE A 151 1.24 -4.55 35.65
C PHE A 151 2.03 -4.50 34.34
N VAL A 152 3.01 -3.60 34.25
CA VAL A 152 3.88 -3.44 33.06
C VAL A 152 4.65 -4.73 32.75
N GLN A 153 5.15 -5.41 33.77
CA GLN A 153 5.89 -6.66 33.65
C GLN A 153 4.99 -7.84 33.30
N HIS A 154 3.83 -7.97 33.96
CA HIS A 154 2.88 -9.07 33.74
C HIS A 154 2.33 -9.10 32.32
N TYR A 155 1.89 -7.95 31.80
CA TYR A 155 1.46 -7.80 30.41
C TYR A 155 2.61 -7.54 29.43
N GLN A 156 3.87 -7.63 29.90
CA GLN A 156 5.09 -7.51 29.10
C GLN A 156 5.12 -6.29 28.16
N LEU A 157 4.50 -5.17 28.52
CA LEU A 157 4.07 -4.12 27.57
C LEU A 157 5.19 -3.57 26.65
N ALA A 158 6.46 -3.69 27.06
CA ALA A 158 7.63 -3.38 26.25
C ALA A 158 7.71 -4.19 24.94
N SER A 159 7.42 -5.50 24.98
CA SER A 159 7.61 -6.44 23.86
C SER A 159 6.83 -6.04 22.60
N ARG A 160 5.68 -5.37 22.79
CA ARG A 160 4.81 -4.86 21.73
C ARG A 160 5.32 -3.53 21.09
N GLY A 161 6.48 -3.03 21.51
CA GLY A 161 7.23 -1.94 20.86
C GLY A 161 6.83 -0.50 21.24
N PRO A 162 7.56 0.52 20.72
CA PRO A 162 7.45 1.90 21.20
C PRO A 162 6.05 2.51 21.07
N LYS A 163 5.39 2.35 19.90
CA LYS A 163 4.06 2.90 19.63
C LYS A 163 3.01 2.35 20.60
N TYR A 164 3.06 1.06 20.90
CA TYR A 164 2.18 0.42 21.86
C TYR A 164 2.42 0.98 23.28
N CYS A 165 3.69 1.13 23.68
CA CYS A 165 4.07 1.74 24.95
C CYS A 165 3.57 3.20 25.07
N GLU A 166 3.71 4.01 24.00
CA GLU A 166 3.24 5.39 23.92
C GLU A 166 1.71 5.50 24.07
N VAL A 167 0.95 4.64 23.39
CA VAL A 167 -0.53 4.61 23.49
C VAL A 167 -0.98 4.13 24.88
N ALA A 168 -0.36 3.09 25.44
CA ALA A 168 -0.62 2.63 26.80
C ALA A 168 -0.35 3.74 27.84
N ALA A 169 0.76 4.48 27.69
CA ALA A 169 1.08 5.61 28.54
C ALA A 169 0.10 6.79 28.40
N ALA A 170 -0.42 7.03 27.20
CA ALA A 170 -1.47 8.03 26.98
C ALA A 170 -2.78 7.63 27.67
N ALA A 171 -3.17 6.36 27.58
CA ALA A 171 -4.35 5.83 28.26
C ALA A 171 -4.21 5.89 29.79
N ALA A 172 -3.05 5.48 30.34
CA ALA A 172 -2.77 5.52 31.78
C ALA A 172 -2.74 6.94 32.39
N ARG A 173 -2.47 7.97 31.58
CA ARG A 173 -2.56 9.38 32.04
C ARG A 173 -4.01 9.87 32.18
N VAL A 174 -4.91 9.29 31.39
CA VAL A 174 -6.36 9.58 31.39
C VAL A 174 -7.05 8.73 32.47
N VAL A 175 -7.07 7.40 32.29
CA VAL A 175 -7.63 6.45 33.27
C VAL A 175 -6.52 6.04 34.24
N ARG A 176 -6.31 6.88 35.26
CA ARG A 176 -5.19 6.76 36.21
C ARG A 176 -5.37 5.64 37.22
N ASP A 177 -6.60 5.32 37.57
CA ASP A 177 -6.90 4.20 38.46
C ASP A 177 -6.75 2.87 37.71
N ARG A 178 -6.05 1.91 38.34
CA ARG A 178 -5.75 0.61 37.71
C ARG A 178 -6.99 -0.27 37.60
N ASP A 179 -7.82 -0.28 38.62
CA ASP A 179 -8.96 -1.20 38.70
C ASP A 179 -10.08 -0.73 37.76
N GLU A 180 -10.25 0.59 37.62
CA GLU A 180 -11.07 1.20 36.57
C GLU A 180 -10.52 0.90 35.17
N ALA A 181 -9.19 1.02 34.96
CA ALA A 181 -8.57 0.69 33.68
C ALA A 181 -8.80 -0.78 33.29
N VAL A 182 -8.60 -1.73 34.22
CA VAL A 182 -8.89 -3.17 33.99
C VAL A 182 -10.38 -3.38 33.68
N THR A 183 -11.28 -2.73 34.43
CA THR A 183 -12.74 -2.82 34.23
C THR A 183 -13.13 -2.40 32.80
N LYS A 184 -12.65 -1.24 32.34
CA LYS A 184 -12.88 -0.74 30.99
C LYS A 184 -12.22 -1.60 29.91
N LEU A 185 -10.98 -2.05 30.12
CA LEU A 185 -10.25 -2.94 29.20
C LEU A 185 -10.94 -4.29 29.05
N ASN A 186 -11.58 -4.82 30.08
CA ASN A 186 -12.37 -6.05 30.00
C ASN A 186 -13.59 -5.87 29.08
N ARG A 187 -14.36 -4.78 29.25
CA ARG A 187 -15.52 -4.47 28.39
C ARG A 187 -15.10 -4.25 26.93
N LEU A 188 -13.98 -3.56 26.69
CA LEU A 188 -13.43 -3.34 25.35
C LEU A 188 -12.95 -4.64 24.68
N ARG A 189 -12.21 -5.49 25.40
CA ARG A 189 -11.77 -6.80 24.90
C ARG A 189 -12.95 -7.74 24.63
N LEU A 190 -13.98 -7.74 25.47
CA LEU A 190 -15.19 -8.54 25.27
C LEU A 190 -15.99 -8.08 24.03
N ARG A 191 -16.11 -6.76 23.81
CA ARG A 191 -16.67 -6.21 22.56
C ARG A 191 -15.85 -6.62 21.34
N ARG A 192 -14.51 -6.67 21.44
CA ARG A 192 -13.68 -7.16 20.33
C ARG A 192 -13.93 -8.65 20.04
N PHE A 193 -13.95 -9.49 21.08
CA PHE A 193 -14.19 -10.93 20.94
C PHE A 193 -15.54 -11.26 20.29
N ARG A 194 -16.61 -10.55 20.66
CA ARG A 194 -17.98 -10.82 20.16
C ARG A 194 -18.28 -10.20 18.78
N ALA A 195 -17.36 -9.45 18.17
CA ALA A 195 -17.62 -8.71 16.93
C ALA A 195 -17.05 -9.46 15.70
N PRO A 196 -17.89 -9.87 14.73
CA PRO A 196 -17.42 -10.53 13.51
C PRO A 196 -16.39 -9.70 12.74
N GLY A 197 -15.36 -10.37 12.19
CA GLY A 197 -14.32 -9.73 11.39
C GLY A 197 -13.35 -8.83 12.15
N ARG A 198 -13.36 -8.83 13.50
CA ARG A 198 -12.33 -8.18 14.31
C ARG A 198 -11.26 -9.18 14.75
N ARG A 199 -10.06 -8.66 15.08
CA ARG A 199 -8.95 -9.49 15.57
C ARG A 199 -9.35 -10.27 16.82
N HIS A 200 -9.08 -11.57 16.83
CA HIS A 200 -9.31 -12.42 17.99
C HIS A 200 -8.53 -11.92 19.22
N LEU A 201 -8.93 -12.39 20.41
CA LEU A 201 -8.10 -12.23 21.60
C LEU A 201 -6.86 -13.09 21.46
N ARG A 202 -5.69 -12.54 21.80
CA ARG A 202 -4.42 -13.26 21.68
C ARG A 202 -4.37 -14.36 22.73
N HIS A 203 -3.88 -15.53 22.32
CA HIS A 203 -3.63 -16.69 23.19
C HIS A 203 -2.30 -16.53 23.95
N ASP A 204 -2.13 -15.38 24.61
CA ASP A 204 -0.98 -15.04 25.44
C ASP A 204 -1.43 -14.24 26.68
N ILE A 205 -0.51 -14.01 27.62
CA ILE A 205 -0.80 -13.30 28.89
C ILE A 205 -1.25 -11.84 28.67
N ASN A 206 -0.94 -11.24 27.52
CA ASN A 206 -1.25 -9.85 27.17
C ASN A 206 -2.31 -9.78 26.04
N SER A 207 -3.54 -10.20 26.35
CA SER A 207 -4.68 -10.10 25.44
C SER A 207 -5.12 -8.67 25.06
N ILE A 208 -4.40 -7.63 25.52
CA ILE A 208 -4.68 -6.21 25.25
C ILE A 208 -4.04 -5.83 23.90
N ASP A 209 -4.84 -5.35 22.95
CA ASP A 209 -4.36 -4.81 21.67
C ASP A 209 -4.21 -3.28 21.80
N GLN A 210 -3.37 -2.67 20.95
CA GLN A 210 -3.20 -1.21 20.90
C GLN A 210 -4.54 -0.47 20.76
N ILE A 211 -5.51 -1.04 20.03
CA ILE A 211 -6.85 -0.43 19.88
C ILE A 211 -7.63 -0.35 21.20
N ASP A 212 -7.38 -1.25 22.17
CA ASP A 212 -8.02 -1.18 23.48
C ASP A 212 -7.53 0.03 24.26
N PHE A 213 -6.23 0.32 24.24
CA PHE A 213 -5.68 1.52 24.86
C PHE A 213 -6.12 2.81 24.16
N VAL A 214 -6.31 2.80 22.83
CA VAL A 214 -6.91 3.95 22.10
C VAL A 214 -8.33 4.21 22.61
N ASN A 215 -9.16 3.16 22.71
CA ASN A 215 -10.54 3.31 23.19
C ASN A 215 -10.59 3.67 24.69
N LEU A 216 -9.70 3.10 25.51
CA LEU A 216 -9.57 3.44 26.95
C LEU A 216 -9.20 4.91 27.15
N LYS A 217 -8.29 5.46 26.33
CA LYS A 217 -7.95 6.88 26.32
C LYS A 217 -9.17 7.76 25.94
N ALA A 218 -10.05 7.25 25.08
CA ALA A 218 -11.29 7.91 24.69
C ALA A 218 -12.45 7.72 25.69
N TRP A 219 -12.24 6.97 26.78
CA TRP A 219 -13.22 6.70 27.83
C TRP A 219 -12.77 7.30 29.18
N PRO A 220 -12.77 8.64 29.33
CA PRO A 220 -12.15 9.32 30.47
C PRO A 220 -12.96 9.23 31.77
N ASP A 221 -14.28 9.11 31.70
CA ASP A 221 -15.20 9.10 32.84
C ASP A 221 -15.88 7.72 33.01
N LYS A 222 -16.79 7.60 33.98
CA LYS A 222 -17.52 6.34 34.26
C LYS A 222 -18.85 6.22 33.52
N ASN A 223 -19.16 7.14 32.61
CA ASN A 223 -20.37 7.05 31.80
C ASN A 223 -20.23 5.89 30.79
N PRO A 224 -21.34 5.39 30.20
CA PRO A 224 -21.26 4.42 29.13
C PRO A 224 -20.46 4.93 27.93
N PHE A 225 -19.66 4.05 27.31
CA PHE A 225 -18.81 4.42 26.17
C PHE A 225 -19.45 4.06 24.84
N ASP A 226 -19.88 5.11 24.12
CA ASP A 226 -20.35 5.06 22.75
C ASP A 226 -19.18 5.34 21.81
N LYS A 227 -18.89 4.39 20.90
CA LYS A 227 -17.83 4.55 19.90
C LYS A 227 -18.43 4.65 18.52
N ASP A 228 -18.17 5.80 17.89
CA ASP A 228 -18.73 6.22 16.60
C ASP A 228 -20.27 6.36 16.68
N LYS A 229 -20.93 7.01 15.71
CA LYS A 229 -22.41 7.24 15.73
C LYS A 229 -23.21 5.96 15.41
N ASP A 230 -22.67 4.81 15.77
CA ASP A 230 -23.20 3.46 15.53
C ASP A 230 -24.07 3.08 16.74
N ALA A 231 -25.32 3.54 16.71
CA ALA A 231 -26.21 3.74 17.87
C ALA A 231 -26.76 2.46 18.55
N THR A 232 -26.04 1.34 18.50
CA THR A 232 -26.60 0.01 18.79
C THR A 232 -25.95 -0.71 19.98
N ILE A 233 -24.73 -0.35 20.43
CA ILE A 233 -24.09 -0.97 21.61
C ILE A 233 -23.26 0.04 22.42
N SER A 234 -23.86 0.56 23.48
CA SER A 234 -23.15 1.34 24.53
C SER A 234 -22.46 0.39 25.53
N LEU A 235 -21.23 0.72 25.96
CA LEU A 235 -20.49 -0.12 26.93
C LEU A 235 -20.56 0.45 28.36
N PRO A 236 -21.15 -0.27 29.35
CA PRO A 236 -21.19 0.20 30.73
C PRO A 236 -19.82 0.07 31.41
N CYS A 237 -19.51 1.00 32.33
CA CYS A 237 -18.27 1.01 33.12
C CYS A 237 -18.37 0.07 34.35
N GLU A 238 -18.76 -1.17 34.11
CA GLU A 238 -19.04 -2.19 35.15
C GLU A 238 -18.07 -3.37 35.05
N LYS A 239 -17.76 -4.00 36.18
CA LYS A 239 -16.94 -5.23 36.20
C LYS A 239 -17.65 -6.35 35.44
N LEU A 240 -16.87 -7.30 34.91
CA LEU A 240 -17.40 -8.56 34.38
C LEU A 240 -17.38 -9.59 35.50
N ASP A 241 -18.43 -10.38 35.62
CA ASP A 241 -18.43 -11.58 36.45
C ASP A 241 -17.95 -12.80 35.65
N ALA A 242 -17.64 -13.90 36.33
CA ALA A 242 -17.18 -15.13 35.67
C ALA A 242 -18.19 -15.69 34.65
N GLY A 243 -19.49 -15.42 34.84
CA GLY A 243 -20.56 -15.80 33.90
C GLY A 243 -20.70 -14.90 32.67
N ASP A 244 -20.05 -13.73 32.62
CA ASP A 244 -20.01 -12.87 31.43
C ASP A 244 -18.94 -13.29 30.41
N LEU A 245 -17.95 -14.07 30.88
CA LEU A 245 -16.79 -14.47 30.10
C LEU A 245 -17.17 -15.52 29.04
N PRO A 246 -16.57 -15.49 27.84
CA PRO A 246 -16.73 -16.56 26.88
C PRO A 246 -16.11 -17.87 27.39
N ASP A 247 -16.58 -19.00 26.88
CA ASP A 247 -15.99 -20.31 27.17
C ASP A 247 -14.49 -20.33 26.85
N GLY A 248 -13.69 -20.92 27.74
CA GLY A 248 -12.23 -20.95 27.63
C GLY A 248 -11.50 -19.71 28.13
N PHE A 249 -12.19 -18.73 28.72
CA PHE A 249 -11.59 -17.55 29.36
C PHE A 249 -11.69 -17.58 30.89
N GLY A 250 -10.89 -16.74 31.54
CA GLY A 250 -10.88 -16.48 32.98
C GLY A 250 -10.24 -15.13 33.30
N PHE A 251 -10.06 -14.86 34.59
CA PHE A 251 -9.38 -13.64 35.06
C PHE A 251 -7.96 -13.95 35.52
N ASP A 252 -7.00 -13.09 35.14
CA ASP A 252 -5.66 -13.11 35.70
C ASP A 252 -5.60 -12.46 37.11
N LYS A 253 -4.38 -12.38 37.67
CA LYS A 253 -4.12 -11.81 39.01
C LYS A 253 -4.51 -10.34 39.18
N PHE A 254 -4.81 -9.61 38.10
CA PHE A 254 -5.28 -8.23 38.14
C PHE A 254 -6.77 -8.10 37.82
N GLY A 255 -7.47 -9.21 37.59
CA GLY A 255 -8.86 -9.21 37.13
C GLY A 255 -8.98 -9.00 35.61
N GLY A 256 -7.90 -9.11 34.85
CA GLY A 256 -7.91 -8.98 33.39
C GLY A 256 -8.41 -10.24 32.69
N MET A 257 -9.32 -10.11 31.73
CA MET A 257 -9.81 -11.23 30.92
C MET A 257 -8.70 -11.81 30.03
N VAL A 258 -8.37 -13.09 30.23
CA VAL A 258 -7.34 -13.87 29.52
C VAL A 258 -7.85 -15.29 29.23
N HIS A 259 -7.17 -16.03 28.36
CA HIS A 259 -7.46 -17.46 28.18
C HIS A 259 -7.25 -18.23 29.49
N LYS A 260 -8.03 -19.30 29.70
CA LYS A 260 -8.10 -20.05 30.96
C LYS A 260 -6.75 -20.63 31.43
N GLU A 261 -5.82 -20.90 30.50
CA GLU A 261 -4.44 -21.33 30.83
C GLU A 261 -3.59 -20.25 31.53
N TYR A 262 -3.96 -18.97 31.37
CA TYR A 262 -3.31 -17.81 32.03
C TYR A 262 -4.12 -17.24 33.19
N ALA A 263 -5.33 -17.77 33.42
CA ALA A 263 -6.20 -17.33 34.49
C ALA A 263 -5.72 -17.86 35.85
N VAL A 264 -5.99 -17.11 36.92
CA VAL A 264 -5.82 -17.63 38.28
C VAL A 264 -6.96 -18.61 38.56
N ALA A 265 -6.65 -19.77 39.14
CA ALA A 265 -7.66 -20.74 39.55
C ALA A 265 -8.61 -20.10 40.59
N LEU A 266 -9.86 -19.87 40.18
CA LEU A 266 -10.92 -19.44 41.08
C LEU A 266 -11.36 -20.64 41.93
N PRO A 267 -11.47 -20.51 43.27
CA PRO A 267 -12.08 -21.54 44.09
C PRO A 267 -13.54 -21.77 43.67
N GLU A 268 -13.92 -23.01 43.42
CA GLU A 268 -15.32 -23.35 43.11
C GLU A 268 -16.21 -23.02 44.32
N THR A 269 -17.08 -22.02 44.17
CA THR A 269 -18.03 -21.66 45.23
C THR A 269 -19.20 -22.63 45.24
N ASN A 270 -19.22 -23.48 46.27
CA ASN A 270 -20.28 -24.43 46.60
C ASN A 270 -21.70 -23.88 46.34
N ARG A 271 -22.46 -24.56 45.47
CA ARG A 271 -23.92 -24.44 45.41
C ARG A 271 -24.56 -25.50 46.30
N THR A 272 -24.87 -25.15 47.54
CA THR A 272 -25.68 -25.97 48.45
C THR A 272 -27.17 -25.68 48.32
N ASN A 273 -27.91 -26.67 47.80
CA ASN A 273 -29.29 -27.12 48.08
C ASN A 273 -30.34 -26.13 48.64
N THR A 274 -31.47 -26.02 47.93
CA THR A 274 -32.80 -26.59 48.30
C THR A 274 -33.81 -26.26 47.18
N ALA A 275 -34.84 -27.06 46.83
CA ALA A 275 -35.43 -28.25 47.49
C ALA A 275 -35.88 -29.34 46.47
N GLU A 276 -36.27 -30.50 47.03
CA GLU A 276 -36.66 -31.80 46.42
C GLU A 276 -38.05 -32.22 47.01
N PRO A 277 -38.66 -33.41 46.73
CA PRO A 277 -38.64 -34.34 45.58
C PRO A 277 -40.13 -34.71 45.19
N PRO A 278 -40.62 -35.95 44.78
CA PRO A 278 -40.20 -37.35 45.05
C PRO A 278 -39.77 -38.19 43.80
N VAL A 279 -38.67 -38.97 43.78
CA VAL A 279 -38.42 -40.37 44.26
C VAL A 279 -39.51 -41.41 43.89
N LEU A 280 -39.30 -42.67 43.43
CA LEU A 280 -38.28 -43.77 43.51
C LEU A 280 -38.46 -44.74 42.27
N PRO A 281 -37.77 -45.91 42.10
CA PRO A 281 -36.32 -46.24 42.19
C PRO A 281 -35.78 -47.25 41.12
N GLU A 282 -34.47 -47.59 41.20
CA GLU A 282 -33.83 -48.93 40.93
C GLU A 282 -33.91 -49.57 39.51
N THR A 283 -32.97 -50.39 38.99
CA THR A 283 -31.64 -50.91 39.42
C THR A 283 -30.91 -51.52 38.19
N ASP A 284 -29.57 -51.61 38.26
CA ASP A 284 -28.66 -52.57 37.57
C ASP A 284 -28.69 -52.66 36.02
N GLY A 285 -27.60 -53.00 35.32
CA GLY A 285 -26.24 -53.33 35.73
C GLY A 285 -25.33 -53.59 34.51
N ALA A 286 -24.05 -53.87 34.79
CA ALA A 286 -22.92 -54.11 33.86
C ALA A 286 -23.18 -54.90 32.55
N GLY A 287 -22.36 -54.65 31.51
CA GLY A 287 -22.18 -55.65 30.45
C GLY A 287 -21.58 -55.19 29.11
N THR A 288 -20.25 -55.20 29.03
CA THR A 288 -19.37 -55.44 27.86
C THR A 288 -19.95 -56.06 26.57
N ALA A 289 -19.33 -55.64 25.44
CA ALA A 289 -18.91 -56.43 24.25
C ALA A 289 -19.55 -56.08 22.88
N GLU A 290 -18.68 -55.59 21.98
CA GLU A 290 -18.71 -55.78 20.52
C GLU A 290 -18.58 -57.28 20.12
N PRO A 291 -18.55 -57.65 18.82
CA PRO A 291 -19.41 -57.25 17.69
C PRO A 291 -19.92 -58.51 16.93
N SER A 292 -20.62 -58.37 15.79
CA SER A 292 -20.31 -59.11 14.53
C SER A 292 -21.40 -59.07 13.43
N ALA A 293 -20.89 -58.99 12.18
CA ALA A 293 -21.33 -59.68 10.95
C ALA A 293 -22.68 -59.38 10.25
N LEU A 294 -22.55 -59.17 8.94
CA LEU A 294 -23.56 -59.23 7.88
C LEU A 294 -24.01 -60.68 7.58
N PRO A 295 -25.15 -60.87 6.89
CA PRO A 295 -25.16 -61.23 5.45
C PRO A 295 -26.10 -60.29 4.63
N GLY A 296 -26.11 -60.18 3.29
CA GLY A 296 -26.08 -61.20 2.22
C GLY A 296 -27.52 -61.70 1.93
N ALA A 297 -28.04 -61.85 0.69
CA ALA A 297 -27.59 -61.56 -0.67
C ALA A 297 -28.81 -61.62 -1.66
N ASP A 298 -28.56 -61.69 -2.98
CA ASP A 298 -29.45 -62.09 -4.10
C ASP A 298 -30.51 -61.09 -4.65
N ILE A 299 -30.93 -61.12 -5.93
CA ILE A 299 -30.32 -61.31 -7.28
C ILE A 299 -31.44 -61.19 -8.35
N ALA A 300 -31.09 -60.72 -9.57
CA ALA A 300 -31.74 -60.88 -10.91
C ALA A 300 -31.82 -59.50 -11.63
N ASP A 301 -31.02 -59.16 -12.66
CA ASP A 301 -30.57 -59.81 -13.91
C ASP A 301 -31.53 -59.66 -15.11
N THR A 302 -31.08 -58.93 -16.15
CA THR A 302 -31.07 -59.32 -17.58
C THR A 302 -30.54 -58.20 -18.49
N GLY A 303 -29.54 -58.51 -19.34
CA GLY A 303 -29.15 -57.75 -20.56
C GLY A 303 -29.18 -58.69 -21.78
N PRO A 304 -28.27 -58.62 -22.78
CA PRO A 304 -27.46 -57.51 -23.32
C PRO A 304 -27.33 -57.51 -24.89
N ALA A 305 -26.52 -56.61 -25.50
CA ALA A 305 -25.76 -56.72 -26.79
C ALA A 305 -25.17 -55.33 -27.20
N THR A 306 -23.85 -55.03 -27.38
CA THR A 306 -22.80 -55.43 -28.37
C THR A 306 -23.09 -54.99 -29.83
N ALA A 307 -22.18 -54.42 -30.66
CA ALA A 307 -20.70 -54.31 -30.65
C ALA A 307 -20.14 -53.08 -31.45
N GLU A 308 -18.81 -53.00 -31.68
CA GLU A 308 -18.00 -51.87 -32.23
C GLU A 308 -17.75 -51.87 -33.79
N PRO A 309 -16.57 -51.51 -34.39
CA PRO A 309 -16.39 -50.26 -35.16
C PRO A 309 -15.76 -50.41 -36.58
N SER A 310 -15.56 -49.29 -37.32
CA SER A 310 -14.64 -49.11 -38.49
C SER A 310 -14.79 -47.68 -39.07
N ALA A 311 -13.97 -47.08 -39.93
CA ALA A 311 -12.55 -47.14 -40.38
C ALA A 311 -12.51 -46.32 -41.71
N LEU A 312 -11.36 -45.75 -42.10
CA LEU A 312 -11.19 -44.94 -43.33
C LEU A 312 -11.17 -45.78 -44.63
N PRO A 313 -11.28 -45.14 -45.82
CA PRO A 313 -10.10 -45.08 -46.69
C PRO A 313 -9.90 -43.73 -47.43
N GLY A 314 -8.78 -43.59 -48.14
CA GLY A 314 -8.41 -42.41 -48.96
C GLY A 314 -7.73 -42.78 -50.29
N ALA A 315 -6.88 -41.88 -50.82
CA ALA A 315 -6.09 -41.98 -52.08
C ALA A 315 -6.92 -41.90 -53.40
N ASP A 316 -6.44 -41.39 -54.54
CA ASP A 316 -5.20 -40.65 -54.90
C ASP A 316 -5.37 -40.01 -56.31
N ILE A 317 -4.40 -39.19 -56.77
CA ILE A 317 -3.69 -39.27 -58.09
C ILE A 317 -3.07 -37.91 -58.53
N ALA A 318 -1.72 -37.88 -58.54
CA ALA A 318 -0.76 -37.38 -59.56
C ALA A 318 -0.89 -35.97 -60.22
N ASP A 319 0.14 -35.36 -60.82
CA ASP A 319 1.63 -35.39 -60.71
C ASP A 319 2.16 -34.32 -61.70
N THR A 320 3.33 -33.70 -61.44
CA THR A 320 4.39 -33.28 -62.40
C THR A 320 5.31 -32.21 -61.80
N GLY A 321 6.61 -32.52 -61.66
CA GLY A 321 7.69 -31.54 -61.48
C GLY A 321 8.26 -31.01 -62.82
N PRO A 322 9.53 -30.53 -62.93
CA PRO A 322 10.65 -30.74 -61.98
C PRO A 322 11.61 -29.54 -61.72
N ALA A 323 12.62 -29.83 -60.87
CA ALA A 323 13.90 -29.18 -60.50
C ALA A 323 14.55 -28.13 -61.46
N THR A 324 15.46 -27.23 -61.04
CA THR A 324 16.63 -27.33 -60.12
C THR A 324 16.90 -25.94 -59.44
N ALA A 325 17.92 -25.64 -58.61
CA ALA A 325 19.17 -26.31 -58.21
C ALA A 325 19.68 -25.84 -56.80
N GLU A 326 20.77 -26.46 -56.34
CA GLU A 326 21.68 -26.05 -55.23
C GLU A 326 23.01 -25.46 -55.82
N PRO A 327 24.10 -25.05 -55.08
CA PRO A 327 24.46 -25.37 -53.68
C PRO A 327 25.30 -24.36 -52.84
N GLN A 328 25.70 -24.83 -51.64
CA GLN A 328 26.85 -24.44 -50.79
C GLN A 328 26.68 -23.36 -49.68
N GLN A 329 26.63 -23.85 -48.43
CA GLN A 329 27.11 -23.14 -47.25
C GLN A 329 28.66 -23.19 -47.17
N PRO A 330 29.30 -22.14 -46.60
CA PRO A 330 30.57 -22.26 -45.89
C PRO A 330 30.37 -22.14 -44.36
N ILE A 331 31.16 -22.91 -43.60
CA ILE A 331 31.08 -23.03 -42.14
C ILE A 331 31.81 -21.87 -41.42
N SER A 332 31.15 -21.31 -40.39
CA SER A 332 31.69 -20.62 -39.20
C SER A 332 32.86 -19.63 -39.35
N LYS A 333 32.55 -18.35 -39.09
CA LYS A 333 33.35 -17.50 -38.16
C LYS A 333 32.43 -16.68 -37.26
N ARG A 334 32.45 -16.92 -35.94
CA ARG A 334 31.96 -15.92 -34.95
C ARG A 334 32.83 -14.67 -35.05
N PRO A 335 32.23 -13.47 -34.98
CA PRO A 335 32.60 -12.60 -33.88
C PRO A 335 31.44 -11.79 -33.26
N ARG A 336 31.56 -11.60 -31.93
CA ARG A 336 31.05 -10.50 -31.09
C ARG A 336 29.52 -10.29 -30.95
N LEU A 337 29.09 -10.35 -29.69
CA LEU A 337 28.05 -9.47 -29.17
C LEU A 337 28.54 -8.02 -29.35
N ASP A 338 27.69 -7.14 -29.87
CA ASP A 338 27.56 -5.71 -29.52
C ASP A 338 26.71 -5.01 -30.59
N GLU A 339 25.38 -5.16 -30.54
CA GLU A 339 24.40 -4.19 -31.09
C GLU A 339 22.98 -4.59 -30.66
N PRO A 340 22.20 -3.71 -29.99
CA PRO A 340 20.79 -3.95 -29.75
C PRO A 340 19.99 -3.70 -31.05
N HIS A 341 19.21 -4.68 -31.49
CA HIS A 341 18.29 -4.49 -32.62
C HIS A 341 17.30 -3.35 -32.32
N PRO A 342 17.07 -2.41 -33.26
CA PRO A 342 16.09 -1.35 -33.07
C PRO A 342 14.68 -1.92 -33.03
N PHE A 343 13.87 -1.42 -32.10
CA PHE A 343 12.42 -1.63 -32.11
C PHE A 343 11.82 -1.04 -33.41
N PRO A 344 10.70 -1.59 -33.93
CA PRO A 344 10.11 -1.11 -35.16
C PRO A 344 9.67 0.35 -35.04
N ASP A 345 10.21 1.17 -35.94
CA ASP A 345 10.09 2.62 -35.95
C ASP A 345 8.69 3.07 -36.42
N THR A 346 7.71 3.01 -35.51
CA THR A 346 6.42 3.65 -35.73
C THR A 346 6.53 5.13 -35.34
N HIS A 347 6.91 5.98 -36.28
CA HIS A 347 6.79 7.44 -36.15
C HIS A 347 5.33 7.82 -35.84
N MET A 348 5.01 7.96 -34.55
CA MET A 348 3.71 8.44 -34.10
C MET A 348 3.61 9.94 -34.42
N PRO A 349 2.55 10.41 -35.09
CA PRO A 349 2.47 11.79 -35.53
C PRO A 349 2.42 12.75 -34.34
N ARG A 350 3.01 13.94 -34.50
CA ARG A 350 2.87 15.05 -33.55
C ARG A 350 1.38 15.40 -33.42
N PRO A 351 0.81 15.50 -32.20
CA PRO A 351 -0.55 16.00 -32.03
C PRO A 351 -0.64 17.45 -32.53
N MET A 352 -1.74 17.80 -33.20
CA MET A 352 -2.00 19.17 -33.64
C MET A 352 -2.92 19.90 -32.65
N HIS A 353 -2.53 21.13 -32.29
CA HIS A 353 -3.32 22.01 -31.42
C HIS A 353 -4.55 22.56 -32.19
N ASP A 354 -5.71 21.97 -31.94
CA ASP A 354 -6.97 22.29 -32.60
C ASP A 354 -7.70 23.43 -31.88
N ARG A 355 -7.14 24.65 -31.99
CA ARG A 355 -7.63 25.85 -31.29
C ARG A 355 -9.12 26.14 -31.48
N VAL A 356 -9.71 25.69 -32.59
CA VAL A 356 -11.13 25.92 -32.92
C VAL A 356 -12.02 24.89 -32.23
N ALA A 357 -11.67 23.60 -32.26
CA ALA A 357 -12.40 22.58 -31.51
C ALA A 357 -12.28 22.82 -29.99
N ASP A 358 -11.09 23.16 -29.50
CA ASP A 358 -10.84 23.43 -28.09
C ASP A 358 -11.68 24.62 -27.59
N ASP A 359 -11.71 25.73 -28.34
CA ASP A 359 -12.53 26.89 -27.99
C ASP A 359 -14.05 26.60 -28.08
N THR A 360 -14.46 25.72 -28.99
CA THR A 360 -15.85 25.26 -29.10
C THR A 360 -16.26 24.44 -27.88
N TYR A 361 -15.44 23.47 -27.47
CA TYR A 361 -15.68 22.66 -26.27
C TYR A 361 -15.69 23.54 -25.01
N ARG A 362 -14.73 24.47 -24.87
CA ARG A 362 -14.70 25.45 -23.77
C ARG A 362 -16.00 26.24 -23.68
N LYS A 363 -16.49 26.78 -24.81
CA LYS A 363 -17.73 27.56 -24.86
C LYS A 363 -18.93 26.72 -24.43
N GLN A 364 -19.07 25.49 -24.95
CA GLN A 364 -20.16 24.60 -24.57
C GLN A 364 -20.16 24.30 -23.05
N VAL A 365 -19.00 24.03 -22.45
CA VAL A 365 -18.87 23.86 -20.99
C VAL A 365 -19.22 25.16 -20.25
N LEU A 366 -18.80 26.32 -20.75
CA LEU A 366 -19.12 27.61 -20.14
C LEU A 366 -20.63 27.89 -20.19
N ASP A 367 -21.30 27.59 -21.30
CA ASP A 367 -22.74 27.73 -21.48
C ASP A 367 -23.49 26.82 -20.47
N GLU A 368 -23.10 25.54 -20.35
CA GLU A 368 -23.63 24.61 -19.34
C GLU A 368 -23.43 25.10 -17.89
N LEU A 369 -22.31 25.77 -17.60
CA LEU A 369 -22.03 26.37 -16.28
C LEU A 369 -22.81 27.67 -16.02
N GLN A 370 -23.29 28.35 -17.07
CA GLN A 370 -24.10 29.57 -17.00
C GLN A 370 -25.60 29.30 -16.95
N GLU A 371 -26.07 28.17 -17.50
CA GLU A 371 -27.47 27.77 -17.39
C GLU A 371 -27.94 27.69 -15.92
N ASN A 372 -29.13 28.23 -15.66
CA ASN A 372 -29.76 28.11 -14.35
C ASN A 372 -30.19 26.65 -14.13
N PRO A 373 -29.73 25.97 -13.06
CA PRO A 373 -30.24 24.65 -12.72
C PRO A 373 -31.74 24.76 -12.39
N GLY A 374 -32.58 24.18 -13.24
CA GLY A 374 -34.01 24.11 -12.98
C GLY A 374 -34.30 23.19 -11.80
N GLN A 375 -34.88 23.72 -10.72
CA GLN A 375 -35.32 23.05 -9.47
C GLN A 375 -34.29 22.21 -8.68
N ALA A 376 -33.41 21.44 -9.31
CA ALA A 376 -32.27 20.75 -8.70
C ALA A 376 -31.04 21.67 -8.61
N MET A 377 -31.15 22.76 -7.85
CA MET A 377 -29.95 23.50 -7.44
C MET A 377 -29.09 22.60 -6.53
N PRO A 378 -27.75 22.55 -6.71
CA PRO A 378 -26.86 22.00 -5.70
C PRO A 378 -27.18 22.63 -4.34
N LEU A 379 -27.08 21.84 -3.26
CA LEU A 379 -27.29 22.36 -1.91
C LEU A 379 -26.41 23.59 -1.70
N ARG A 380 -26.99 24.66 -1.13
CA ARG A 380 -26.28 25.94 -1.00
C ARG A 380 -25.04 25.77 -0.12
N GLY A 381 -23.87 26.06 -0.66
CA GLY A 381 -22.58 25.80 -0.01
C GLY A 381 -22.08 24.35 -0.15
N SER A 382 -22.58 23.59 -1.13
CA SER A 382 -21.97 22.32 -1.53
C SER A 382 -20.65 22.53 -2.28
N HIS A 383 -19.77 21.53 -2.21
CA HIS A 383 -18.49 21.52 -2.91
C HIS A 383 -18.67 21.72 -4.43
N GLY A 384 -19.71 21.12 -5.01
CA GLY A 384 -20.09 21.31 -6.39
C GLY A 384 -20.49 22.75 -6.73
N GLU A 385 -21.21 23.46 -5.85
CA GLU A 385 -21.61 24.84 -6.10
C GLU A 385 -20.40 25.79 -6.18
N GLU A 386 -19.45 25.66 -5.26
CA GLU A 386 -18.25 26.51 -5.23
C GLU A 386 -17.27 26.17 -6.35
N ASN A 387 -17.02 24.88 -6.62
CA ASN A 387 -16.25 24.47 -7.80
C ASN A 387 -16.87 25.01 -9.09
N ARG A 388 -18.20 24.93 -9.26
CA ARG A 388 -18.92 25.46 -10.42
C ARG A 388 -18.71 26.96 -10.58
N LYS A 389 -18.81 27.74 -9.50
CA LYS A 389 -18.56 29.20 -9.50
C LYS A 389 -17.11 29.55 -9.86
N LEU A 390 -16.14 28.78 -9.38
CA LEU A 390 -14.73 29.02 -9.67
C LEU A 390 -14.40 28.70 -11.12
N ILE A 391 -14.73 27.48 -11.58
CA ILE A 391 -14.45 27.01 -12.93
C ILE A 391 -15.12 27.90 -13.98
N ARG A 392 -16.37 28.35 -13.75
CA ARG A 392 -17.03 29.32 -14.63
C ARG A 392 -16.23 30.61 -14.79
N ARG A 393 -15.82 31.25 -13.69
CA ARG A 393 -15.02 32.51 -13.70
C ARG A 393 -13.66 32.34 -14.38
N LEU A 394 -13.05 31.17 -14.27
CA LEU A 394 -11.82 30.82 -15.00
C LEU A 394 -12.10 30.70 -16.50
N LEU A 395 -13.07 29.88 -16.91
CA LEU A 395 -13.39 29.62 -18.32
C LEU A 395 -13.91 30.87 -19.08
N GLU A 396 -14.53 31.83 -18.38
CA GLU A 396 -14.90 33.15 -18.91
C GLU A 396 -13.67 33.92 -19.46
N ASN A 397 -12.51 33.81 -18.80
CA ASN A 397 -11.33 34.65 -19.06
C ASN A 397 -10.12 33.89 -19.62
N ILE A 398 -10.17 32.56 -19.64
CA ILE A 398 -9.08 31.69 -20.08
C ILE A 398 -8.79 31.81 -21.58
N LYS A 399 -7.53 31.60 -21.98
CA LYS A 399 -7.07 31.72 -23.38
C LYS A 399 -6.39 30.44 -23.86
N PRO A 400 -6.43 30.09 -25.15
CA PRO A 400 -5.64 28.98 -25.67
C PRO A 400 -4.14 29.30 -25.53
N PRO A 401 -3.27 28.31 -25.28
CA PRO A 401 -1.83 28.52 -25.12
C PRO A 401 -1.19 29.10 -26.38
N ASN A 402 -0.11 29.86 -26.19
CA ASN A 402 0.79 30.15 -27.29
C ASN A 402 1.60 28.91 -27.69
N THR A 403 1.61 28.58 -28.98
CA THR A 403 2.28 27.39 -29.52
C THR A 403 2.99 27.64 -30.85
N ASP A 404 3.06 28.89 -31.31
CA ASP A 404 3.56 29.28 -32.64
C ASP A 404 5.00 29.81 -32.61
N GLY A 405 5.66 29.85 -31.45
CA GLY A 405 7.01 30.38 -31.28
C GLY A 405 7.14 31.91 -31.37
N SER A 406 6.05 32.67 -31.53
CA SER A 406 6.07 34.15 -31.52
C SER A 406 6.38 34.75 -30.15
N GLN A 407 6.19 33.96 -29.08
CA GLN A 407 6.51 34.25 -27.69
C GLN A 407 6.99 32.93 -27.05
N ALA A 408 7.34 32.95 -25.76
CA ALA A 408 7.52 31.71 -25.00
C ALA A 408 6.28 30.79 -25.19
N ASN A 409 6.52 29.53 -25.54
CA ASN A 409 5.43 28.58 -25.71
C ASN A 409 4.84 28.21 -24.36
N GLU A 410 3.53 28.02 -24.33
CA GLU A 410 2.75 27.79 -23.12
C GLU A 410 2.16 26.38 -23.06
N ALA A 411 2.32 25.62 -24.15
CA ALA A 411 2.14 24.18 -24.26
C ALA A 411 3.09 23.63 -25.35
N TRP A 412 3.66 22.44 -25.15
CA TRP A 412 4.51 21.76 -26.12
C TRP A 412 3.76 20.59 -26.76
N PHE A 413 3.47 20.66 -28.06
CA PHE A 413 2.87 19.56 -28.82
C PHE A 413 3.98 18.78 -29.53
N CYS A 414 4.28 17.56 -29.08
CA CYS A 414 5.52 16.85 -29.39
C CYS A 414 5.30 15.43 -29.92
N THR A 415 6.27 14.94 -30.71
CA THR A 415 6.46 13.50 -30.89
C THR A 415 7.00 12.87 -29.61
N GLY A 416 7.11 11.53 -29.56
CA GLY A 416 7.71 10.83 -28.42
C GLY A 416 9.14 11.29 -28.12
N ASP A 417 9.99 11.30 -29.15
CA ASP A 417 11.42 11.62 -29.01
C ASP A 417 11.65 13.09 -28.60
N GLU A 418 10.83 14.01 -29.10
CA GLU A 418 10.87 15.41 -28.69
C GLU A 418 10.41 15.61 -27.25
N ALA A 419 9.37 14.89 -26.83
CA ALA A 419 8.89 14.92 -25.45
C ALA A 419 9.93 14.36 -24.50
N GLN A 420 10.57 13.24 -24.84
CA GLN A 420 11.67 12.66 -24.06
C GLN A 420 12.84 13.64 -23.97
N SER A 421 13.29 14.17 -25.12
CA SER A 421 14.36 15.17 -25.18
C SER A 421 14.08 16.38 -24.29
N ARG A 422 12.82 16.83 -24.20
CA ARG A 422 12.40 17.92 -23.30
C ARG A 422 12.41 17.51 -21.84
N VAL A 423 11.89 16.33 -21.51
CA VAL A 423 11.87 15.79 -20.14
C VAL A 423 13.28 15.57 -19.59
N ASP A 424 14.25 15.24 -20.45
CA ASP A 424 15.65 15.05 -20.08
C ASP A 424 16.47 16.37 -20.03
N SER A 425 16.12 17.39 -20.84
CA SER A 425 16.90 18.64 -20.97
C SER A 425 16.30 19.91 -20.34
N SER A 426 14.99 19.93 -20.06
CA SER A 426 14.27 21.11 -19.57
C SER A 426 13.53 20.85 -18.27
N LEU A 427 13.51 21.85 -17.40
CA LEU A 427 12.68 21.94 -16.19
C LEU A 427 11.67 23.08 -16.29
N ASP A 428 11.37 23.55 -17.51
CA ASP A 428 10.38 24.59 -17.71
C ASP A 428 8.96 24.10 -17.37
N ASN A 429 8.09 25.02 -16.94
CA ASN A 429 6.77 24.67 -16.38
C ASN A 429 5.72 24.36 -17.48
N THR A 430 6.12 24.21 -18.73
CA THR A 430 5.20 24.07 -19.87
C THR A 430 4.70 22.63 -19.99
N PRO A 431 3.37 22.39 -20.00
CA PRO A 431 2.84 21.05 -20.21
C PRO A 431 3.25 20.48 -21.56
N ILE A 432 3.57 19.19 -21.59
CA ILE A 432 3.91 18.45 -22.81
C ILE A 432 2.70 17.61 -23.23
N ILE A 433 2.27 17.76 -24.47
CA ILE A 433 1.18 17.01 -25.09
C ILE A 433 1.77 16.09 -26.16
N THR A 434 1.47 14.80 -26.06
CA THR A 434 1.87 13.76 -27.03
C THR A 434 0.68 12.90 -27.43
N GLU A 435 0.83 12.09 -28.48
CA GLU A 435 -0.22 11.17 -28.93
C GLU A 435 0.30 9.74 -29.09
N GLY A 436 -0.52 8.76 -28.67
CA GLY A 436 -0.31 7.33 -28.92
C GLY A 436 0.88 6.66 -28.20
N GLN A 437 1.53 7.36 -27.27
CA GLN A 437 2.77 6.96 -26.57
C GLN A 437 2.63 5.77 -25.60
N GLN A 438 1.41 5.35 -25.28
CA GLN A 438 1.19 4.13 -24.50
C GLN A 438 1.31 2.91 -25.43
N GLN A 439 1.95 1.83 -24.97
CA GLN A 439 2.01 0.57 -25.73
C GLN A 439 0.73 -0.25 -25.59
N PHE A 440 0.01 -0.09 -24.48
CA PHE A 440 -1.29 -0.71 -24.26
C PHE A 440 -2.33 -0.30 -25.33
N ARG A 441 -3.18 -1.25 -25.72
CA ARG A 441 -4.26 -1.05 -26.70
C ARG A 441 -5.54 -1.73 -26.24
N TRP A 442 -6.65 -1.00 -26.29
CA TRP A 442 -7.99 -1.56 -26.12
C TRP A 442 -8.36 -2.47 -27.29
N LYS A 443 -9.18 -3.51 -27.05
CA LYS A 443 -9.73 -4.33 -28.14
C LYS A 443 -10.71 -3.49 -28.95
N LYS A 444 -10.84 -3.75 -30.26
CA LYS A 444 -11.93 -3.15 -31.07
C LYS A 444 -13.28 -3.77 -30.66
N GLY A 445 -14.37 -2.99 -30.77
CA GLY A 445 -15.75 -3.46 -30.59
C GLY A 445 -16.45 -2.97 -29.31
N ASP A 446 -15.74 -2.89 -28.19
CA ASP A 446 -16.29 -2.38 -26.91
C ASP A 446 -15.64 -1.06 -26.49
N ARG A 447 -16.41 -0.19 -25.83
CA ARG A 447 -15.89 1.04 -25.20
C ARG A 447 -14.81 0.72 -24.13
N PRO A 448 -13.75 1.54 -23.99
CA PRO A 448 -12.71 1.36 -22.96
C PRO A 448 -13.23 1.14 -21.53
N ILE A 449 -14.27 1.86 -21.08
CA ILE A 449 -14.84 1.70 -19.72
C ILE A 449 -15.39 0.29 -19.48
N VAL A 450 -16.10 -0.30 -20.47
CA VAL A 450 -16.59 -1.69 -20.40
C VAL A 450 -15.42 -2.65 -20.30
N GLN A 451 -14.38 -2.41 -21.10
CA GLN A 451 -13.17 -3.24 -21.13
C GLN A 451 -12.35 -3.14 -19.84
N LEU A 452 -12.34 -1.98 -19.18
CA LEU A 452 -11.71 -1.77 -17.88
C LEU A 452 -12.43 -2.59 -16.79
N PHE A 453 -13.77 -2.47 -16.68
CA PHE A 453 -14.52 -3.23 -15.68
C PHE A 453 -14.37 -4.74 -15.84
N ARG A 454 -14.34 -5.27 -17.07
CA ARG A 454 -14.06 -6.70 -17.33
C ARG A 454 -12.68 -7.17 -16.81
N ARG A 455 -11.73 -6.25 -16.52
CA ARG A 455 -10.38 -6.56 -16.01
C ARG A 455 -10.22 -6.35 -14.50
N MET A 456 -11.03 -5.50 -13.87
CA MET A 456 -10.84 -5.15 -12.45
C MET A 456 -11.13 -6.30 -11.48
N GLY A 457 -12.24 -7.03 -11.69
CA GLY A 457 -12.74 -8.00 -10.71
C GLY A 457 -13.02 -7.38 -9.34
N GLY A 458 -13.16 -8.21 -8.31
CA GLY A 458 -13.19 -7.76 -6.90
C GLY A 458 -14.26 -6.70 -6.58
N PHE A 459 -15.46 -6.81 -7.15
CA PHE A 459 -16.48 -5.76 -7.13
C PHE A 459 -17.05 -5.40 -5.74
N ASP A 460 -16.83 -6.24 -4.73
CA ASP A 460 -17.15 -5.94 -3.32
C ASP A 460 -16.19 -4.94 -2.67
N ARG A 461 -15.02 -4.69 -3.28
CA ARG A 461 -14.09 -3.64 -2.84
C ARG A 461 -14.76 -2.27 -2.96
N SER A 462 -14.34 -1.35 -2.10
CA SER A 462 -14.80 0.02 -2.13
C SER A 462 -13.78 0.98 -2.74
N VAL A 463 -14.27 2.12 -3.23
CA VAL A 463 -13.47 3.24 -3.75
C VAL A 463 -14.07 4.57 -3.29
N SER A 464 -13.23 5.60 -3.15
CA SER A 464 -13.66 6.97 -2.91
C SER A 464 -14.26 7.57 -4.18
N VAL A 465 -15.43 8.20 -4.05
CA VAL A 465 -16.14 8.83 -5.16
C VAL A 465 -16.46 10.26 -4.76
N GLN A 466 -15.97 11.24 -5.51
CA GLN A 466 -16.34 12.64 -5.36
C GLN A 466 -17.77 12.86 -5.87
N ILE A 467 -18.55 13.61 -5.10
CA ILE A 467 -19.99 13.84 -5.34
C ILE A 467 -20.29 15.34 -5.12
N PRO A 468 -20.63 16.10 -6.17
CA PRO A 468 -20.85 17.55 -6.12
C PRO A 468 -21.88 18.03 -5.08
N SER A 469 -22.92 17.25 -4.79
CA SER A 469 -24.00 17.64 -3.86
C SER A 469 -23.58 17.75 -2.38
N LEU A 470 -22.39 17.28 -2.01
CA LEU A 470 -21.95 17.20 -0.61
C LEU A 470 -21.37 18.52 -0.07
N THR A 471 -21.54 18.76 1.23
CA THR A 471 -21.24 20.05 1.90
C THR A 471 -20.11 20.01 2.93
N ALA A 472 -19.60 18.83 3.30
CA ALA A 472 -18.57 18.68 4.33
C ALA A 472 -17.40 17.84 3.80
N ASP A 473 -17.64 16.56 3.52
CA ASP A 473 -16.71 15.71 2.78
C ASP A 473 -17.00 15.84 1.28
N SER A 474 -15.98 16.10 0.46
CA SER A 474 -16.13 16.18 -1.01
C SER A 474 -16.35 14.82 -1.68
N PHE A 475 -16.24 13.72 -0.91
CA PHE A 475 -16.32 12.35 -1.39
C PHE A 475 -17.12 11.45 -0.45
N GLN A 476 -17.57 10.30 -0.98
CA GLN A 476 -18.08 9.18 -0.21
C GLN A 476 -17.49 7.87 -0.71
N VAL A 477 -17.41 6.88 0.19
CA VAL A 477 -17.02 5.52 -0.15
C VAL A 477 -18.21 4.81 -0.83
N ARG A 478 -17.96 4.11 -1.93
CA ARG A 478 -18.94 3.32 -2.70
C ARG A 478 -18.36 1.95 -3.06
N LYS A 479 -19.20 0.93 -3.20
CA LYS A 479 -18.74 -0.36 -3.76
C LYS A 479 -18.42 -0.23 -5.24
N LEU A 480 -17.39 -0.94 -5.70
CA LEU A 480 -17.01 -0.98 -7.11
C LEU A 480 -18.12 -1.59 -7.98
N SER A 481 -18.97 -2.47 -7.43
CA SER A 481 -20.21 -2.95 -8.08
C SER A 481 -21.21 -1.83 -8.39
N GLU A 482 -21.33 -0.82 -7.51
CA GLU A 482 -22.22 0.33 -7.71
C GLU A 482 -21.66 1.28 -8.77
N VAL A 483 -20.35 1.55 -8.71
CA VAL A 483 -19.63 2.33 -9.73
C VAL A 483 -19.74 1.63 -11.10
N GLN A 484 -19.49 0.33 -11.17
CA GLN A 484 -19.69 -0.45 -12.40
C GLN A 484 -21.11 -0.30 -12.94
N LYS A 485 -22.12 -0.57 -12.11
CA LYS A 485 -23.52 -0.47 -12.54
C LYS A 485 -23.85 0.93 -13.07
N ARG A 486 -23.47 1.98 -12.35
CA ARG A 486 -23.74 3.37 -12.75
C ARG A 486 -23.04 3.74 -14.07
N PHE A 487 -21.77 3.39 -14.21
CA PHE A 487 -21.01 3.67 -15.44
C PHE A 487 -21.40 2.79 -16.63
N LEU A 488 -22.06 1.65 -16.42
CA LEU A 488 -22.64 0.84 -17.50
C LEU A 488 -24.08 1.25 -17.86
N ASP A 489 -24.88 1.71 -16.89
CA ASP A 489 -26.24 2.21 -17.08
C ASP A 489 -26.31 3.51 -17.91
N LYS A 490 -25.24 4.34 -17.88
CA LYS A 490 -25.11 5.63 -18.61
C LYS A 490 -26.29 6.60 -18.42
N LYS A 491 -26.85 6.67 -17.20
CA LYS A 491 -27.94 7.60 -16.87
C LYS A 491 -27.40 9.02 -16.77
N ASP A 492 -28.17 9.97 -17.28
CA ASP A 492 -27.92 11.40 -17.06
C ASP A 492 -28.16 11.75 -15.58
N THR A 493 -27.45 12.76 -15.07
CA THR A 493 -27.41 13.09 -13.65
C THR A 493 -26.94 14.52 -13.39
N ASP A 494 -27.64 15.22 -12.49
CA ASP A 494 -27.22 16.52 -11.98
C ASP A 494 -26.11 16.43 -10.93
N ASP A 495 -25.87 15.23 -10.38
CA ASP A 495 -24.88 14.94 -9.34
C ASP A 495 -23.87 13.89 -9.85
N PRO A 496 -22.98 14.26 -10.80
CA PRO A 496 -22.07 13.34 -11.47
C PRO A 496 -20.98 12.81 -10.54
N TRP A 497 -20.61 11.54 -10.70
CA TRP A 497 -19.56 10.90 -9.91
C TRP A 497 -18.18 11.06 -10.56
N ASN A 498 -17.17 11.36 -9.73
CA ASN A 498 -15.78 11.43 -10.16
C ASN A 498 -14.90 10.57 -9.26
N ILE A 499 -14.15 9.66 -9.87
CA ILE A 499 -13.26 8.72 -9.20
C ILE A 499 -11.85 9.01 -9.68
N LEU A 500 -11.00 9.49 -8.77
CA LEU A 500 -9.61 9.87 -9.06
C LEU A 500 -8.61 8.75 -8.69
N ASP A 501 -8.92 7.97 -7.65
CA ASP A 501 -7.95 7.05 -7.02
C ASP A 501 -8.23 5.57 -7.35
N LEU A 502 -8.72 5.27 -8.56
CA LEU A 502 -9.09 3.91 -8.92
C LEU A 502 -7.84 3.10 -9.31
N GLN A 503 -7.57 2.03 -8.57
CA GLN A 503 -6.45 1.12 -8.85
C GLN A 503 -6.50 0.56 -10.27
N SER A 504 -5.39 0.68 -11.00
CA SER A 504 -5.25 0.14 -12.35
C SER A 504 -5.19 -1.40 -12.36
N PRO A 505 -6.08 -2.10 -13.11
CA PRO A 505 -5.96 -3.53 -13.41
C PRO A 505 -5.08 -3.80 -14.64
N LEU A 506 -4.51 -2.75 -15.23
CA LEU A 506 -3.75 -2.83 -16.48
C LEU A 506 -2.27 -3.17 -16.19
N PRO A 507 -1.53 -3.68 -17.20
CA PRO A 507 -0.08 -3.81 -17.12
C PRO A 507 0.62 -2.45 -17.25
N ALA A 508 1.86 -2.36 -16.73
CA ALA A 508 2.71 -1.16 -16.76
C ALA A 508 3.02 -0.59 -18.17
N SER A 509 2.64 -1.28 -19.25
CA SER A 509 2.72 -0.80 -20.63
C SER A 509 1.74 0.35 -20.96
N ILE A 510 1.06 0.88 -19.93
CA ILE A 510 0.32 2.15 -19.96
C ILE A 510 1.17 3.39 -19.65
N LEU A 511 2.39 3.24 -19.12
CA LEU A 511 3.31 4.38 -18.97
C LEU A 511 3.71 4.89 -20.38
N PRO A 512 3.59 6.20 -20.67
CA PRO A 512 4.04 6.76 -21.94
C PRO A 512 5.54 6.54 -22.17
N SER A 513 5.93 6.09 -23.38
CA SER A 513 7.31 5.76 -23.73
C SER A 513 8.33 6.87 -23.41
N PHE A 514 7.97 8.13 -23.65
CA PHE A 514 8.83 9.29 -23.40
C PHE A 514 9.16 9.55 -21.91
N LEU A 515 8.48 8.87 -20.98
CA LEU A 515 8.70 8.94 -19.53
C LEU A 515 9.48 7.73 -18.97
N THR A 516 9.97 6.83 -19.84
CA THR A 516 10.71 5.64 -19.40
C THR A 516 12.21 5.89 -19.19
N GLY A 517 12.74 7.04 -19.61
CA GLY A 517 14.16 7.40 -19.51
C GLY A 517 14.70 7.50 -18.08
N GLU A 518 16.03 7.49 -17.92
CA GLU A 518 16.69 7.51 -16.59
C GLU A 518 16.26 8.69 -15.73
N ASN A 519 16.01 9.88 -16.32
CA ASN A 519 15.65 11.06 -15.55
C ASN A 519 14.37 10.86 -14.73
N CYS A 520 13.37 10.16 -15.27
CA CYS A 520 12.06 9.92 -14.63
C CYS A 520 12.07 8.83 -13.54
N GLN A 521 13.22 8.20 -13.27
CA GLN A 521 13.30 7.03 -12.39
C GLN A 521 13.36 7.36 -10.89
N LEU A 522 13.35 8.63 -10.47
CA LEU A 522 13.51 9.00 -9.05
C LEU A 522 12.42 8.37 -8.17
N LEU A 523 11.14 8.45 -8.58
CA LEU A 523 10.04 7.89 -7.79
C LEU A 523 10.12 6.35 -7.66
N LEU A 524 10.57 5.69 -8.72
CA LEU A 524 10.81 4.24 -8.73
C LEU A 524 11.98 3.86 -7.79
N GLN A 525 13.04 4.67 -7.73
CA GLN A 525 14.12 4.46 -6.75
C GLN A 525 13.71 4.77 -5.30
N ILE A 526 12.77 5.71 -5.06
CA ILE A 526 12.18 5.90 -3.72
C ILE A 526 11.39 4.65 -3.32
N ARG A 527 10.49 4.14 -4.18
CA ARG A 527 9.78 2.87 -3.97
C ARG A 527 10.76 1.76 -3.60
N ASP A 528 11.77 1.57 -4.44
CA ASP A 528 12.73 0.48 -4.33
C ASP A 528 13.54 0.58 -3.03
N THR A 529 13.97 1.79 -2.63
CA THR A 529 14.63 2.02 -1.33
C THR A 529 13.69 1.73 -0.15
N VAL A 530 12.42 2.12 -0.25
CA VAL A 530 11.41 1.90 0.81
C VAL A 530 11.07 0.42 0.98
N LEU A 531 11.07 -0.37 -0.10
CA LEU A 531 10.63 -1.77 -0.10
C LEU A 531 11.77 -2.80 0.01
N MET A 532 13.00 -2.45 -0.39
CA MET A 532 14.19 -3.30 -0.23
C MET A 532 15.10 -2.89 0.92
N GLY A 533 15.04 -1.64 1.38
CA GLY A 533 16.00 -1.10 2.34
C GLY A 533 17.43 -1.17 1.81
N ASN A 534 18.27 -1.98 2.46
CA ASN A 534 19.65 -2.23 2.05
C ASN A 534 19.86 -3.54 1.27
N SER A 535 18.80 -4.33 1.00
CA SER A 535 18.92 -5.57 0.23
C SER A 535 19.01 -5.30 -1.27
N ALA A 536 19.76 -6.16 -1.97
CA ALA A 536 19.80 -6.23 -3.44
C ALA A 536 19.10 -7.50 -3.98
N GLU A 537 18.42 -8.24 -3.10
CA GLU A 537 17.66 -9.43 -3.44
C GLU A 537 16.30 -9.07 -4.08
N ARG A 538 15.57 -10.08 -4.57
CA ARG A 538 14.21 -9.86 -5.10
C ARG A 538 13.30 -9.35 -4.00
N VAL A 539 12.52 -8.31 -4.29
CA VAL A 539 11.69 -7.65 -3.27
C VAL A 539 10.61 -8.58 -2.72
N VAL A 540 10.69 -8.90 -1.44
CA VAL A 540 9.64 -9.61 -0.68
C VAL A 540 8.91 -8.62 0.22
N ALA A 541 8.18 -7.69 -0.41
CA ALA A 541 7.34 -6.73 0.30
C ALA A 541 5.90 -7.27 0.48
N PRO A 542 5.21 -6.95 1.58
CA PRO A 542 3.78 -7.23 1.73
C PRO A 542 2.96 -6.68 0.56
N ARG A 543 1.95 -7.44 0.13
CA ARG A 543 1.10 -7.08 -1.04
C ARG A 543 0.45 -5.71 -0.88
N GLU A 544 0.13 -5.31 0.34
CA GLU A 544 -0.45 -4.01 0.68
C GLU A 544 0.51 -2.86 0.35
N GLN A 545 1.79 -2.99 0.73
CA GLN A 545 2.82 -1.99 0.42
C GLN A 545 3.13 -1.95 -1.09
N TRP A 546 3.15 -3.11 -1.75
CA TRP A 546 3.32 -3.15 -3.21
C TRP A 546 2.14 -2.50 -3.93
N ASN A 547 0.90 -2.69 -3.44
CA ASN A 547 -0.29 -2.04 -3.95
C ASN A 547 -0.28 -0.52 -3.72
N GLU A 548 0.17 -0.03 -2.55
CA GLU A 548 0.31 1.40 -2.25
C GLU A 548 1.18 2.09 -3.32
N TRP A 549 2.38 1.55 -3.56
CA TRP A 549 3.28 2.06 -4.59
C TRP A 549 2.76 1.87 -6.01
N LYS A 550 2.09 0.75 -6.32
CA LYS A 550 1.44 0.56 -7.62
C LYS A 550 0.41 1.66 -7.87
N ASN A 551 -0.42 1.99 -6.89
CA ASN A 551 -1.48 2.97 -7.03
C ASN A 551 -0.94 4.41 -7.17
N ILE A 552 0.26 4.71 -6.69
CA ILE A 552 0.94 6.01 -6.93
C ILE A 552 1.52 6.06 -8.35
N LEU A 553 2.15 4.97 -8.80
CA LEU A 553 2.80 4.93 -10.11
C LEU A 553 1.80 4.85 -11.28
N GLU A 554 0.66 4.19 -11.08
CA GLU A 554 -0.37 4.02 -12.09
C GLU A 554 -1.80 3.89 -11.51
N TRP A 555 -2.68 4.78 -11.97
CA TRP A 555 -4.08 4.86 -11.57
C TRP A 555 -5.02 5.10 -12.76
N VAL A 556 -6.32 5.09 -12.48
CA VAL A 556 -7.39 5.28 -13.46
C VAL A 556 -8.31 6.40 -12.99
N LEU A 557 -8.58 7.36 -13.87
CA LEU A 557 -9.63 8.37 -13.65
C LEU A 557 -10.89 7.93 -14.37
N LEU A 558 -12.00 7.88 -13.64
CA LEU A 558 -13.31 7.54 -14.17
C LEU A 558 -14.31 8.60 -13.73
N SER A 559 -14.90 9.33 -14.68
CA SER A 559 -15.69 10.53 -14.37
C SER A 559 -16.93 10.64 -15.24
N GLU A 560 -18.07 10.93 -14.63
CA GLU A 560 -19.30 11.27 -15.34
C GLU A 560 -19.25 12.67 -15.94
N ALA A 561 -20.11 12.89 -16.93
CA ALA A 561 -20.18 14.13 -17.70
C ALA A 561 -20.48 15.33 -16.79
N GLY A 562 -19.85 16.49 -17.06
CA GLY A 562 -20.04 17.71 -16.27
C GLY A 562 -19.33 17.77 -14.92
N HIS A 563 -18.63 16.73 -14.45
CA HIS A 563 -17.84 16.84 -13.21
C HIS A 563 -16.51 17.58 -13.44
N ASN A 564 -16.30 18.65 -12.67
CA ASN A 564 -15.13 19.53 -12.75
C ASN A 564 -14.29 19.43 -11.47
N THR A 565 -12.98 19.58 -11.59
CA THR A 565 -12.01 19.53 -10.48
C THR A 565 -11.39 20.91 -10.27
N ALA A 566 -11.31 21.32 -9.00
CA ALA A 566 -10.65 22.52 -8.47
C ALA A 566 -9.27 22.83 -9.12
N PRO A 567 -8.77 24.09 -9.26
CA PRO A 567 -7.33 24.30 -9.37
C PRO A 567 -6.57 23.79 -8.14
N HIS A 568 -5.57 22.94 -8.35
CA HIS A 568 -4.74 22.35 -7.31
C HIS A 568 -3.34 22.03 -7.85
N THR A 569 -2.47 21.58 -6.96
CA THR A 569 -1.20 20.90 -7.31
C THR A 569 -1.26 19.46 -6.83
N ASP A 570 -0.78 18.52 -7.65
CA ASP A 570 -0.70 17.10 -7.28
C ASP A 570 0.17 16.91 -6.04
N SER A 571 -0.25 15.99 -5.17
CA SER A 571 0.37 15.77 -3.86
C SER A 571 1.84 15.36 -3.95
N HIS A 572 2.57 15.51 -2.85
CA HIS A 572 3.98 15.08 -2.71
C HIS A 572 4.94 15.69 -3.75
N GLY A 573 4.57 16.83 -4.37
CA GLY A 573 5.30 17.46 -5.46
C GLY A 573 5.44 16.59 -6.71
N LEU A 574 4.56 15.61 -6.93
CA LEU A 574 4.69 14.66 -8.02
C LEU A 574 4.56 15.34 -9.41
N SER A 575 5.30 14.84 -10.40
CA SER A 575 5.01 15.13 -11.81
C SER A 575 4.01 14.08 -12.31
N THR A 576 3.04 14.50 -13.12
CA THR A 576 1.85 13.68 -13.43
C THR A 576 1.65 13.56 -14.93
N TRP A 577 1.35 12.37 -15.41
CA TRP A 577 0.94 12.12 -16.79
C TRP A 577 -0.51 11.62 -16.83
N ILE A 578 -1.29 12.06 -17.81
CA ILE A 578 -2.69 11.69 -17.98
C ILE A 578 -2.99 11.49 -19.46
N THR A 579 -3.37 10.27 -19.85
CA THR A 579 -3.78 9.90 -21.21
C THR A 579 -5.28 9.65 -21.27
N ALA A 580 -6.01 10.46 -22.07
CA ALA A 580 -7.42 10.25 -22.34
C ALA A 580 -7.64 8.94 -23.12
N GLN A 581 -8.62 8.13 -22.72
CA GLN A 581 -8.93 6.83 -23.34
C GLN A 581 -10.33 6.79 -23.95
N GLU A 582 -11.30 7.42 -23.30
CA GLU A 582 -12.69 7.49 -23.73
C GLU A 582 -13.20 8.91 -23.48
N GLU A 583 -13.83 9.48 -24.51
CA GLU A 583 -14.30 10.88 -24.58
C GLU A 583 -13.19 11.95 -24.41
N CYS A 584 -13.55 13.21 -24.71
CA CYS A 584 -12.65 14.35 -24.59
C CYS A 584 -12.63 14.94 -23.18
N VAL A 585 -11.45 15.33 -22.68
CA VAL A 585 -11.27 15.93 -21.34
C VAL A 585 -10.58 17.29 -21.46
N GLY A 586 -11.15 18.32 -20.85
CA GLY A 586 -10.54 19.65 -20.78
C GLY A 586 -9.59 19.79 -19.60
N PHE A 587 -8.37 20.27 -19.85
CA PHE A 587 -7.39 20.61 -18.83
C PHE A 587 -7.08 22.09 -18.91
N GLY A 588 -7.07 22.76 -17.76
CA GLY A 588 -6.61 24.15 -17.62
C GLY A 588 -5.45 24.25 -16.63
N TRP A 589 -4.51 25.17 -16.85
CA TRP A 589 -3.34 25.39 -15.98
C TRP A 589 -2.94 26.86 -15.93
N MET A 590 -2.22 27.26 -14.88
CA MET A 590 -1.59 28.57 -14.82
C MET A 590 -0.24 28.51 -15.56
N SER A 591 -0.14 29.18 -16.70
CA SER A 591 1.07 29.23 -17.54
C SER A 591 2.08 30.20 -16.97
N HIS A 592 3.29 29.71 -16.67
CA HIS A 592 4.43 30.51 -16.23
C HIS A 592 4.07 31.54 -15.12
N PRO A 593 3.48 31.08 -14.00
CA PRO A 593 3.07 31.99 -12.94
C PRO A 593 4.30 32.68 -12.35
N THR A 594 4.15 33.97 -12.05
CA THR A 594 5.13 34.68 -11.23
C THR A 594 4.98 34.27 -9.76
N GLN A 595 6.05 34.38 -8.98
CA GLN A 595 6.01 34.09 -7.53
C GLN A 595 4.86 34.83 -6.82
N GLN A 596 4.53 36.07 -7.22
CA GLN A 596 3.41 36.82 -6.65
C GLN A 596 2.03 36.22 -7.04
N GLU A 597 1.89 35.66 -8.23
CA GLU A 597 0.66 34.96 -8.65
C GLU A 597 0.52 33.63 -7.90
N GLU A 598 1.61 32.87 -7.74
CA GLU A 598 1.67 31.67 -6.91
C GLU A 598 1.30 31.98 -5.44
N GLU A 599 1.92 32.99 -4.83
CA GLU A 599 1.64 33.42 -3.45
C GLU A 599 0.18 33.85 -3.25
N LYS A 600 -0.40 34.60 -4.20
CA LYS A 600 -1.81 35.01 -4.15
C LYS A 600 -2.77 33.84 -4.36
N TRP A 601 -2.42 32.86 -5.20
CA TRP A 601 -3.20 31.64 -5.36
C TRP A 601 -3.11 30.77 -4.10
N MET A 602 -1.92 30.55 -3.55
CA MET A 602 -1.72 29.78 -2.31
C MET A 602 -2.44 30.39 -1.10
N ALA A 603 -2.63 31.71 -1.07
CA ALA A 603 -3.37 32.40 -0.02
C ALA A 603 -4.92 32.23 -0.14
N ASP A 604 -5.45 31.95 -1.33
CA ASP A 604 -6.89 31.78 -1.59
C ASP A 604 -7.17 30.83 -2.78
N PRO A 605 -6.80 29.54 -2.68
CA PRO A 605 -6.83 28.63 -3.82
C PRO A 605 -8.26 28.33 -4.32
N GLN A 606 -9.26 28.55 -3.47
CA GLN A 606 -10.67 28.29 -3.76
C GLN A 606 -11.38 29.44 -4.50
N HIS A 607 -10.83 30.65 -4.51
CA HIS A 607 -11.47 31.79 -5.18
C HIS A 607 -10.56 32.57 -6.14
N TYR A 608 -9.26 32.29 -6.16
CA TYR A 608 -8.30 32.96 -7.01
C TYR A 608 -8.50 32.66 -8.50
N THR A 609 -8.80 33.72 -9.26
CA THR A 609 -8.93 33.70 -10.73
C THR A 609 -7.95 34.64 -11.42
N GLY A 610 -6.97 35.18 -10.68
CA GLY A 610 -5.87 35.97 -11.26
C GLY A 610 -4.88 35.08 -12.01
N GLY A 611 -3.85 35.66 -12.58
CA GLY A 611 -2.80 34.91 -13.26
C GLY A 611 -3.14 34.49 -14.69
N ARG A 612 -2.20 33.77 -15.31
CA ARG A 612 -2.20 33.49 -16.75
C ARG A 612 -2.74 32.10 -17.08
N TRP A 613 -4.05 31.92 -16.97
CA TRP A 613 -4.67 30.63 -17.26
C TRP A 613 -4.66 30.27 -18.76
N ARG A 614 -4.38 28.99 -19.05
CA ARG A 614 -4.39 28.35 -20.38
C ARG A 614 -5.12 27.01 -20.34
N TYR A 615 -5.58 26.53 -21.49
CA TYR A 615 -6.31 25.27 -21.59
C TYR A 615 -6.02 24.48 -22.87
N VAL A 616 -6.26 23.18 -22.83
CA VAL A 616 -6.24 22.25 -23.97
C VAL A 616 -7.32 21.19 -23.77
N ILE A 617 -7.89 20.67 -24.85
CA ILE A 617 -8.81 19.53 -24.81
C ILE A 617 -8.08 18.28 -25.32
N LEU A 618 -7.89 17.29 -24.46
CA LEU A 618 -7.31 16.01 -24.87
C LEU A 618 -8.37 15.15 -25.56
N LYS A 619 -8.03 14.68 -26.76
CA LYS A 619 -8.78 13.65 -27.50
C LYS A 619 -8.30 12.25 -27.07
N PRO A 620 -9.12 11.18 -27.18
CA PRO A 620 -8.68 9.81 -26.87
C PRO A 620 -7.38 9.42 -27.58
N GLY A 621 -6.41 8.90 -26.82
CA GLY A 621 -5.04 8.60 -27.27
C GLY A 621 -4.02 9.71 -27.01
N GLN A 622 -4.45 10.92 -26.67
CA GLN A 622 -3.56 12.03 -26.32
C GLN A 622 -3.24 12.05 -24.83
N THR A 623 -1.99 12.40 -24.52
CA THR A 623 -1.42 12.47 -23.17
C THR A 623 -0.98 13.89 -22.87
N VAL A 624 -1.34 14.42 -21.69
CA VAL A 624 -0.66 15.58 -21.09
C VAL A 624 0.31 15.12 -20.01
N PHE A 625 1.45 15.79 -19.92
CA PHE A 625 2.41 15.67 -18.82
C PHE A 625 2.58 17.03 -18.14
N PHE A 626 2.38 17.05 -16.83
CA PHE A 626 2.60 18.18 -15.94
C PHE A 626 3.82 17.92 -15.06
N ILE A 627 4.72 18.90 -14.98
CA ILE A 627 5.86 18.85 -14.06
C ILE A 627 5.41 19.19 -12.63
N SER A 628 6.12 18.64 -11.63
CA SER A 628 6.02 18.96 -10.20
C SER A 628 5.50 20.37 -9.92
N GLY A 629 4.35 20.49 -9.27
CA GLY A 629 3.78 21.78 -8.83
C GLY A 629 3.10 22.62 -9.91
N THR A 630 2.78 22.09 -11.10
CA THR A 630 1.91 22.80 -12.04
C THR A 630 0.50 22.94 -11.45
N ILE A 631 0.06 24.19 -11.23
CA ILE A 631 -1.29 24.52 -10.79
C ILE A 631 -2.25 24.27 -11.96
N HIS A 632 -3.12 23.27 -11.81
CA HIS A 632 -4.02 22.83 -12.88
C HIS A 632 -5.42 22.43 -12.38
N PHE A 633 -6.38 22.43 -13.29
CA PHE A 633 -7.79 22.11 -13.07
C PHE A 633 -8.35 21.29 -14.24
N VAL A 634 -9.44 20.56 -14.01
CA VAL A 634 -10.05 19.67 -15.01
C VAL A 634 -11.51 20.05 -15.22
N PHE A 635 -11.95 20.14 -16.47
CA PHE A 635 -13.32 20.45 -16.83
C PHE A 635 -13.87 19.51 -17.90
N ARG A 636 -15.17 19.20 -17.80
CA ARG A 636 -15.84 18.21 -18.65
C ARG A 636 -17.17 18.74 -19.14
N LEU A 637 -17.47 18.48 -20.41
CA LEU A 637 -18.78 18.69 -21.00
C LEU A 637 -19.80 17.71 -20.39
N ARG A 638 -21.03 18.17 -20.12
CA ARG A 638 -22.15 17.31 -19.74
C ARG A 638 -22.80 16.67 -20.96
N SER A 639 -23.01 17.44 -22.03
CA SER A 639 -23.74 17.08 -23.26
C SER A 639 -25.21 16.72 -23.04
N LYS A 640 -26.10 17.37 -23.79
CA LYS A 640 -27.56 17.19 -23.68
C LYS A 640 -28.12 16.03 -24.51
N HIS A 641 -27.27 15.31 -25.25
CA HIS A 641 -27.70 14.32 -26.25
C HIS A 641 -27.00 12.95 -26.11
N THR A 642 -25.89 12.92 -25.36
CA THR A 642 -25.15 11.73 -24.96
C THR A 642 -24.64 11.99 -23.55
N VAL A 643 -24.42 10.96 -22.74
CA VAL A 643 -23.76 11.10 -21.43
C VAL A 643 -22.29 10.65 -21.57
N PRO A 644 -21.37 11.53 -22.01
CA PRO A 644 -19.97 11.21 -22.19
C PRO A 644 -19.30 10.98 -20.84
N GLN A 645 -19.15 9.72 -20.48
CA GLN A 645 -18.32 9.32 -19.35
C GLN A 645 -16.87 9.26 -19.83
N THR A 646 -16.00 9.98 -19.14
CA THR A 646 -14.59 10.04 -19.48
C THR A 646 -13.81 8.94 -18.78
N LEU A 647 -12.87 8.34 -19.50
CA LEU A 647 -11.85 7.46 -18.93
C LEU A 647 -10.48 8.06 -19.24
N SER A 648 -9.63 8.15 -18.23
CA SER A 648 -8.21 8.44 -18.41
C SER A 648 -7.37 7.44 -17.64
N LEU A 649 -6.18 7.15 -18.17
CA LEU A 649 -5.12 6.48 -17.43
C LEU A 649 -4.12 7.55 -17.03
N GLY A 650 -3.50 7.40 -15.86
CA GLY A 650 -2.43 8.29 -15.46
C GLY A 650 -1.60 7.71 -14.35
N GLY A 651 -0.74 8.54 -13.80
CA GLY A 651 0.18 8.15 -12.75
C GLY A 651 1.25 9.20 -12.54
N HIS A 652 2.12 8.93 -11.58
CA HIS A 652 3.14 9.86 -11.15
C HIS A 652 4.55 9.38 -11.47
N ILE A 653 5.44 10.33 -11.73
CA ILE A 653 6.90 10.15 -11.81
C ILE A 653 7.61 11.28 -11.05
N LEU A 654 8.91 11.14 -10.82
CA LEU A 654 9.77 12.23 -10.36
C LEU A 654 11.03 12.28 -11.21
N GLN A 655 11.51 13.49 -11.50
CA GLN A 655 12.73 13.72 -12.28
C GLN A 655 13.94 13.94 -11.38
N TRP A 656 15.07 13.31 -11.70
CA TRP A 656 16.36 13.56 -11.03
C TRP A 656 16.82 15.00 -11.21
N SER A 657 16.68 15.57 -12.41
CA SER A 657 17.02 16.96 -12.65
C SER A 657 16.15 17.92 -11.83
N GLY A 658 14.94 17.50 -11.47
CA GLY A 658 13.93 18.31 -10.78
C GLY A 658 14.02 18.35 -9.25
N ILE A 659 15.02 17.73 -8.61
CA ILE A 659 15.05 17.56 -7.14
C ILE A 659 14.86 18.85 -6.33
N GLU A 660 15.40 19.98 -6.79
CA GLU A 660 15.27 21.27 -6.11
C GLU A 660 13.80 21.76 -6.15
N ARG A 661 13.22 21.78 -7.34
CA ARG A 661 11.82 22.19 -7.59
C ARG A 661 10.86 21.31 -6.80
N TRP A 662 11.07 20.00 -6.86
CA TRP A 662 10.29 19.02 -6.11
C TRP A 662 10.25 19.35 -4.61
N LEU A 663 11.42 19.57 -3.99
CA LEU A 663 11.49 19.89 -2.57
C LEU A 663 10.83 21.24 -2.23
N GLN A 664 10.92 22.24 -3.11
CA GLN A 664 10.24 23.52 -2.94
C GLN A 664 8.71 23.36 -2.94
N VAL A 665 8.17 22.55 -3.86
CA VAL A 665 6.73 22.24 -3.93
C VAL A 665 6.27 21.47 -2.68
N VAL A 666 7.01 20.43 -2.26
CA VAL A 666 6.70 19.68 -1.03
C VAL A 666 6.70 20.61 0.20
N ILE A 667 7.67 21.52 0.31
CA ILE A 667 7.73 22.52 1.39
C ILE A 667 6.51 23.47 1.35
N ALA A 668 6.04 23.88 0.17
CA ALA A 668 4.85 24.72 0.05
C ALA A 668 3.57 23.97 0.46
N GLN A 669 3.39 22.74 -0.03
CA GLN A 669 2.23 21.90 0.29
C GLN A 669 2.16 21.56 1.78
N MET A 670 3.29 21.23 2.43
CA MET A 670 3.33 20.99 3.87
C MET A 670 3.04 22.24 4.72
N LYS A 671 3.29 23.45 4.20
CA LYS A 671 2.94 24.71 4.88
C LYS A 671 1.48 25.10 4.70
N ILE A 672 0.89 24.74 3.55
CA ILE A 672 -0.46 25.16 3.16
C ILE A 672 -1.21 23.94 2.58
N PRO A 673 -1.73 23.02 3.42
CA PRO A 673 -2.34 21.78 2.95
C PRO A 673 -3.51 21.97 1.96
N ALA A 674 -4.16 23.14 1.96
CA ALA A 674 -5.27 23.48 1.06
C ALA A 674 -4.88 23.67 -0.42
N ILE A 675 -3.59 23.62 -0.78
CA ILE A 675 -3.12 23.79 -2.18
C ILE A 675 -2.96 22.46 -2.95
N THR A 676 -3.22 21.34 -2.27
CA THR A 676 -3.16 19.98 -2.84
C THR A 676 -4.43 19.19 -2.55
N ASN A 677 -4.61 18.08 -3.26
CA ASN A 677 -5.80 17.23 -3.25
C ASN A 677 -5.78 16.12 -2.18
N GLU A 678 -4.64 15.88 -1.52
CA GLU A 678 -4.42 14.75 -0.60
C GLU A 678 -3.69 15.17 0.69
N ASP A 679 -3.81 14.34 1.74
CA ASP A 679 -3.00 14.48 2.95
C ASP A 679 -1.53 14.03 2.71
N MET A 680 -0.61 14.82 3.24
CA MET A 680 0.84 14.64 3.11
C MET A 680 1.56 14.46 4.46
N GLU A 681 0.89 14.68 5.60
CA GLU A 681 1.53 14.86 6.91
C GLU A 681 2.39 13.65 7.30
N SER A 682 1.91 12.43 7.03
CA SER A 682 2.55 11.18 7.48
C SER A 682 3.52 10.53 6.47
N SER A 683 3.53 11.00 5.22
CA SER A 683 4.18 10.37 4.07
C SER A 683 5.29 11.24 3.46
N ALA A 684 5.03 12.53 3.25
CA ALA A 684 6.02 13.46 2.68
C ALA A 684 7.37 13.49 3.43
N PRO A 685 7.44 13.44 4.77
CA PRO A 685 8.72 13.43 5.48
C PRO A 685 9.58 12.19 5.17
N LYS A 686 8.94 11.05 4.87
CA LYS A 686 9.63 9.82 4.48
C LYS A 686 10.26 9.97 3.11
N TYR A 687 9.51 10.48 2.12
CA TYR A 687 10.01 10.69 0.76
C TYR A 687 11.18 11.68 0.77
N VAL A 688 11.04 12.79 1.50
CA VAL A 688 12.11 13.77 1.74
C VAL A 688 13.39 13.12 2.28
N SER A 689 13.30 12.22 3.26
CA SER A 689 14.47 11.51 3.78
C SER A 689 15.12 10.60 2.72
N MET A 690 14.31 9.77 2.04
CA MET A 690 14.80 8.81 1.04
C MET A 690 15.45 9.52 -0.15
N VAL A 691 14.83 10.59 -0.68
CA VAL A 691 15.43 11.40 -1.74
C VAL A 691 16.74 12.03 -1.28
N ALA A 692 16.84 12.51 -0.03
CA ALA A 692 18.08 13.06 0.48
C ALA A 692 19.22 12.02 0.53
N ASP A 693 18.92 10.78 0.91
CA ASP A 693 19.89 9.68 0.96
C ASP A 693 20.34 9.26 -0.46
N LEU A 694 19.38 9.18 -1.40
CA LEU A 694 19.63 8.93 -2.82
C LEU A 694 20.48 10.05 -3.47
N VAL A 695 20.15 11.31 -3.21
CA VAL A 695 20.91 12.48 -3.69
C VAL A 695 22.35 12.46 -3.14
N ARG A 696 22.55 12.20 -1.84
CA ARG A 696 23.92 12.05 -1.28
C ARG A 696 24.69 10.93 -1.96
N THR A 697 24.03 9.82 -2.29
CA THR A 697 24.64 8.68 -2.98
C THR A 697 25.07 9.03 -4.41
N LYS A 698 24.20 9.67 -5.22
CA LYS A 698 24.57 10.14 -6.56
C LYS A 698 25.69 11.18 -6.53
N VAL A 699 25.68 12.12 -5.58
CA VAL A 699 26.75 13.10 -5.39
C VAL A 699 28.09 12.42 -5.07
N LYS A 700 28.11 11.45 -4.14
CA LYS A 700 29.30 10.66 -3.81
C LYS A 700 29.85 9.90 -5.02
N ASN A 701 28.98 9.43 -5.90
CA ASN A 701 29.31 8.71 -7.13
C ASN A 701 29.63 9.62 -8.33
N GLY A 702 29.74 10.94 -8.12
CA GLY A 702 30.06 11.92 -9.18
C GLY A 702 28.92 12.22 -10.16
N ARG A 703 27.73 11.65 -9.97
CA ARG A 703 26.54 11.80 -10.84
C ARG A 703 25.78 13.11 -10.54
N VAL A 704 26.49 14.24 -10.48
CA VAL A 704 25.94 15.54 -10.04
C VAL A 704 25.12 16.24 -11.12
N GLU A 705 25.49 16.11 -12.40
CA GLU A 705 24.78 16.80 -13.50
C GLU A 705 23.35 16.26 -13.69
N GLU A 706 23.14 14.97 -13.46
CA GLU A 706 21.80 14.34 -13.43
C GLU A 706 20.85 14.95 -12.40
N LEU A 707 21.39 15.60 -11.36
CA LEU A 707 20.63 16.22 -10.27
C LEU A 707 20.28 17.69 -10.54
N GLY A 708 20.37 18.14 -11.80
CA GLY A 708 20.28 19.56 -12.16
C GLY A 708 21.57 20.33 -11.88
N GLY A 709 22.70 19.62 -11.76
CA GLY A 709 24.02 20.18 -11.52
C GLY A 709 24.26 20.67 -10.08
N LYS A 710 25.49 21.11 -9.83
CA LYS A 710 25.97 21.47 -8.48
C LYS A 710 25.13 22.53 -7.77
N ALA A 711 24.57 23.48 -8.52
CA ALA A 711 23.76 24.56 -7.96
C ALA A 711 22.43 24.06 -7.38
N ALA A 712 21.73 23.16 -8.09
CA ALA A 712 20.48 22.57 -7.62
C ALA A 712 20.69 21.73 -6.36
N VAL A 713 21.72 20.88 -6.34
CA VAL A 713 22.11 20.07 -5.17
C VAL A 713 22.37 20.94 -3.93
N MET A 714 23.07 22.08 -4.08
CA MET A 714 23.31 22.98 -2.95
C MET A 714 22.01 23.62 -2.42
N ARG A 715 21.12 24.07 -3.31
CA ARG A 715 19.83 24.69 -2.92
C ARG A 715 18.85 23.67 -2.33
N PHE A 716 18.87 22.42 -2.81
CA PHE A 716 18.16 21.29 -2.21
C PHE A 716 18.56 21.09 -0.74
N PHE A 717 19.86 20.87 -0.44
CA PHE A 717 20.30 20.66 0.93
C PHE A 717 20.19 21.92 1.82
N ALA A 718 20.28 23.12 1.26
CA ALA A 718 19.99 24.35 2.00
C ALA A 718 18.52 24.42 2.44
N SER A 719 17.59 24.12 1.53
CA SER A 719 16.15 24.07 1.80
C SER A 719 15.81 23.03 2.87
N MET A 720 16.48 21.87 2.86
CA MET A 720 16.34 20.86 3.91
C MET A 720 16.74 21.35 5.30
N LYS A 721 17.83 22.13 5.40
CA LYS A 721 18.34 22.61 6.71
C LYS A 721 17.49 23.72 7.31
N VAL A 722 16.92 24.60 6.47
CA VAL A 722 16.22 25.80 6.93
C VAL A 722 14.72 25.59 7.09
N SER A 723 14.07 24.94 6.11
CA SER A 723 12.60 24.90 6.04
C SER A 723 11.99 23.73 6.80
N LEU A 724 12.55 22.52 6.67
CA LEU A 724 11.91 21.30 7.19
C LEU A 724 11.88 21.21 8.73
N PRO A 725 12.95 21.56 9.49
CA PRO A 725 12.89 21.55 10.95
C PRO A 725 11.85 22.52 11.54
N ALA A 726 11.61 23.64 10.85
CA ALA A 726 10.59 24.62 11.23
C ALA A 726 9.15 24.16 10.96
N ILE A 727 8.96 23.24 10.00
CA ILE A 727 7.65 22.66 9.65
C ILE A 727 7.36 21.41 10.48
N LEU A 728 8.39 20.58 10.74
CA LEU A 728 8.25 19.27 11.40
C LEU A 728 8.38 19.28 12.93
N GLY A 729 8.77 20.40 13.54
CA GLY A 729 8.81 20.55 15.00
C GLY A 729 9.89 19.72 15.70
N ASP A 730 11.16 20.05 15.47
CA ASP A 730 12.36 19.52 16.16
C ASP A 730 12.44 17.97 16.33
N THR A 731 11.83 17.21 15.42
CA THR A 731 12.29 15.84 15.15
C THR A 731 13.63 15.90 14.43
N ARG A 732 14.71 15.59 15.16
CA ARG A 732 16.08 15.65 14.66
C ARG A 732 16.31 14.76 13.43
N LEU A 733 16.23 15.36 12.24
CA LEU A 733 17.00 14.92 11.08
C LEU A 733 18.49 15.18 11.36
N THR A 734 19.13 14.32 12.15
CA THR A 734 20.59 14.37 12.31
C THR A 734 21.26 14.00 10.99
N ILE A 735 21.69 15.01 10.24
CA ILE A 735 22.53 14.86 9.05
C ILE A 735 23.98 14.61 9.50
N PRO A 736 24.56 13.42 9.29
CA PRO A 736 25.97 13.19 9.59
C PRO A 736 26.81 13.64 8.39
N GLY A 737 27.65 14.66 8.57
CA GLY A 737 28.73 15.01 7.64
C GLY A 737 28.30 15.69 6.33
N ILE A 738 28.38 17.02 6.33
CA ILE A 738 29.10 17.75 5.27
C ILE A 738 30.40 18.21 5.90
#